data_AF-S9SL45-F1
#
_entry.id   AF-S9SL45-F1
#
_cell.length_a   1.000
_cell.length_b   1.000
_cell.length_c   1.000
_cell.angle_alpha   90.00
_cell.angle_beta   90.00
_cell.angle_gamma   90.00
#
_symmetry.space_group_name_H-M   'P 1'
#
loop_
_entity.id
_entity.type
_entity.pdbx_description
1 polymer ?
#
loop_
_entity_poly.entity_id
_entity_poly.type
_entity_poly.pdbx_seq_one_letter_code
_entity_poly.pdbx_strand_id
1 'polypeptide(L)'
;MGMVLKHFEIIDHANYQLKVKEALTLKPEDFRIRIRLRKQLGAGTLSAKGGLGGESESHESVQQQAPLAEAHDTPLLVLYGSNLGTAEGIARELADEGRYQGFRSEVAPLNDYVGKLPKTGALLIVTSSYNGKPPSNAQEFVEWLEQLDDGELEGVRYSVFGCGDHNWASTYQDVPRFVDEQMQKKGAERLMIRGEGDTSGDFELNVESWRSKLWPDMMNALGLQLSKQSEAVRSTLTVEFVKDYAGSRLANSYEAVHAEVVSNRELQQVGSGRSTRHIEIALPDGVTYEEGDHLGVLPRNHTSQVNRVLQRFALNGSDHLIVNASGRSAAHLPTGQPVSLSDLFSHSVELQEAATRAQLRELASYTACPPHRRELESLLDEDKYVVEVLRKRVSMLDLLEKYEACEMPFERFLELLPPLKARYYSISSSPRIQEKQASITVGVVLGPAWSGMGEYRGVASNYLASREAGDSILMFVRTPESKFQPPADPATPIIMVGPGTGVAPFRGFLQARQALQQEGKSLGQAILYYGCRNEADYLYREELERFVQDGIVTVHTAFSRKEGEAKTYVQHVMAQHAEQIIELLDEGAHLYICGDGSKMAPDVEATVRQAFQNVHRVHEEEAKHWLERLQAEGKFAKDVWSGL
;
A
#
# COMPACT_ATOMS: atom_id res chain seq x y z
N MET A 1 -37.26 -10.75 21.94
CA MET A 1 -37.10 -11.60 20.73
C MET A 1 -35.68 -12.12 20.54
N GLY A 2 -34.64 -11.26 20.62
CA GLY A 2 -33.24 -11.66 20.37
C GLY A 2 -32.73 -12.87 21.17
N MET A 3 -33.04 -12.97 22.47
CA MET A 3 -32.63 -14.15 23.27
C MET A 3 -33.34 -15.44 22.89
N VAL A 4 -34.56 -15.37 22.36
CA VAL A 4 -35.32 -16.56 21.93
C VAL A 4 -34.73 -17.10 20.62
N LEU A 5 -34.40 -16.21 19.68
CA LEU A 5 -33.76 -16.55 18.40
C LEU A 5 -32.33 -17.08 18.58
N LYS A 6 -31.64 -16.69 19.66
CA LYS A 6 -30.28 -17.16 19.99
C LYS A 6 -30.26 -18.64 20.40
N HIS A 7 -31.25 -19.09 21.17
CA HIS A 7 -31.25 -20.41 21.80
C HIS A 7 -32.22 -21.41 21.18
N PHE A 8 -33.19 -20.93 20.38
CA PHE A 8 -34.26 -21.75 19.84
C PHE A 8 -34.45 -21.51 18.35
N GLU A 9 -34.58 -22.60 17.60
CA GLU A 9 -35.11 -22.62 16.25
C GLU A 9 -36.63 -22.50 16.32
N ILE A 10 -37.20 -21.55 15.58
CA ILE A 10 -38.65 -21.32 15.52
C ILE A 10 -39.21 -22.08 14.33
N ILE A 11 -40.14 -23.01 14.61
CA ILE A 11 -40.79 -23.83 13.61
C ILE A 11 -42.25 -23.39 13.50
N ASP A 12 -42.60 -22.81 12.34
CA ASP A 12 -44.00 -22.59 11.99
C ASP A 12 -44.65 -23.91 11.56
N HIS A 13 -45.08 -24.67 12.55
CA HIS A 13 -45.77 -25.94 12.33
C HIS A 13 -47.21 -25.80 11.83
N ALA A 14 -47.77 -24.58 11.81
CA ALA A 14 -49.17 -24.33 11.47
C ALA A 14 -49.34 -23.62 10.12
N ASN A 15 -48.23 -23.26 9.46
CA ASN A 15 -48.20 -22.46 8.23
C ASN A 15 -49.11 -21.22 8.34
N TYR A 16 -48.93 -20.50 9.44
CA TYR A 16 -49.87 -19.48 9.90
C TYR A 16 -49.88 -18.28 8.96
N GLN A 17 -51.06 -17.92 8.47
CA GLN A 17 -51.28 -16.71 7.67
C GLN A 17 -51.67 -15.55 8.60
N LEU A 18 -50.93 -14.44 8.51
CA LEU A 18 -51.07 -13.32 9.43
C LEU A 18 -52.50 -12.74 9.42
N LYS A 19 -53.21 -12.94 10.53
CA LYS A 19 -54.49 -12.28 10.81
C LYS A 19 -54.29 -11.34 11.98
N VAL A 20 -54.46 -10.05 11.77
CA VAL A 20 -54.19 -9.04 12.80
C VAL A 20 -55.48 -8.69 13.52
N LYS A 21 -55.46 -8.73 14.86
CA LYS A 21 -56.57 -8.28 15.69
C LYS A 21 -56.22 -6.93 16.29
N GLU A 22 -56.93 -5.89 15.85
CA GLU A 22 -56.81 -4.55 16.42
C GLU A 22 -57.66 -4.42 17.69
N ALA A 23 -56.99 -4.06 18.78
CA ALA A 23 -57.65 -3.57 19.99
C ALA A 23 -56.98 -2.26 20.42
N LEU A 24 -55.82 -2.34 21.10
CA LEU A 24 -54.98 -1.20 21.50
C LEU A 24 -53.54 -1.29 20.97
N THR A 25 -53.14 -2.47 20.47
CA THR A 25 -51.88 -2.73 19.78
C THR A 25 -52.17 -3.71 18.64
N LEU A 26 -51.42 -3.62 17.54
CA LEU A 26 -51.48 -4.57 16.44
C LEU A 26 -50.83 -5.89 16.88
N LYS A 27 -51.62 -6.95 17.05
CA LYS A 27 -51.10 -8.29 17.39
C LYS A 27 -51.70 -9.39 16.51
N PRO A 28 -50.91 -10.43 16.16
CA PRO A 28 -51.43 -11.61 15.47
C PRO A 28 -52.49 -12.32 16.32
N GLU A 29 -53.61 -12.69 15.69
CA GLU A 29 -54.68 -13.45 16.34
C GLU A 29 -54.32 -14.94 16.40
N ASP A 30 -54.27 -15.51 17.61
CA ASP A 30 -54.04 -16.94 17.86
C ASP A 30 -52.74 -17.53 17.25
N PHE A 31 -51.70 -16.70 17.10
CA PHE A 31 -50.40 -17.14 16.61
C PHE A 31 -49.71 -18.10 17.60
N ARG A 32 -49.43 -19.32 17.17
CA ARG A 32 -48.72 -20.35 17.95
C ARG A 32 -47.54 -20.90 17.15
N ILE A 33 -46.37 -20.88 17.76
CA ILE A 33 -45.13 -21.44 17.19
C ILE A 33 -44.62 -22.59 18.05
N ARG A 34 -43.94 -23.56 17.43
CA ARG A 34 -43.14 -24.54 18.17
C ARG A 34 -41.70 -24.07 18.19
N ILE A 35 -41.05 -24.26 19.33
CA ILE A 35 -39.63 -23.97 19.49
C ILE A 35 -38.86 -25.26 19.71
N ARG A 36 -37.68 -25.37 19.10
CA ARG A 36 -36.72 -26.46 19.33
C ARG A 36 -35.41 -25.85 19.80
N LEU A 37 -34.77 -26.43 20.81
CA LEU A 37 -33.45 -25.96 21.27
C LEU A 37 -32.43 -26.11 20.12
N ARG A 38 -31.73 -25.03 19.78
CA ARG A 38 -30.70 -25.05 18.74
C ARG A 38 -29.53 -25.92 19.25
N LYS A 39 -29.14 -26.96 18.50
CA LYS A 39 -27.92 -27.71 18.84
C LYS A 39 -26.73 -26.76 18.72
N GLN A 40 -26.09 -26.44 19.84
CA GLN A 40 -24.73 -25.90 19.78
C GLN A 40 -23.86 -26.98 19.12
N LEU A 41 -23.11 -26.62 18.08
CA LEU A 41 -22.05 -27.45 17.54
C LEU A 41 -21.01 -27.63 18.66
N GLY A 42 -21.21 -28.66 19.48
CA GLY A 42 -20.23 -29.11 20.45
C GLY A 42 -19.07 -29.76 19.70
N ALA A 43 -17.87 -29.33 20.04
CA ALA A 43 -16.63 -30.02 19.71
C ALA A 43 -16.82 -31.54 19.91
N GLY A 44 -16.65 -32.30 18.84
CA GLY A 44 -16.83 -33.75 18.85
C GLY A 44 -15.88 -34.40 19.85
N THR A 45 -16.45 -34.91 20.94
CA THR A 45 -15.77 -35.78 21.89
C THR A 45 -15.65 -37.15 21.24
N LEU A 46 -14.47 -37.49 20.73
CA LEU A 46 -14.16 -38.85 20.28
C LEU A 46 -14.06 -39.74 21.51
N SER A 47 -15.07 -40.60 21.66
CA SER A 47 -15.10 -41.65 22.68
C SER A 47 -14.06 -42.72 22.34
N ALA A 48 -13.18 -42.98 23.29
CA ALA A 48 -12.22 -44.08 23.24
C ALA A 48 -12.96 -45.42 23.27
N LYS A 49 -12.82 -46.22 22.22
CA LYS A 49 -12.93 -47.68 22.28
C LYS A 49 -11.81 -48.29 21.45
N GLY A 50 -10.92 -48.99 22.15
CA GLY A 50 -9.88 -49.81 21.55
C GLY A 50 -10.44 -51.05 20.85
N GLY A 51 -9.68 -51.52 19.87
CA GLY A 51 -9.84 -52.81 19.20
C GLY A 51 -8.66 -53.02 18.25
N LEU A 52 -7.85 -54.01 18.57
CA LEU A 52 -6.65 -54.44 17.83
C LEU A 52 -7.02 -55.11 16.49
N GLY A 53 -6.17 -54.89 15.47
CA GLY A 53 -5.88 -55.88 14.42
C GLY A 53 -6.28 -55.49 12.99
N GLY A 54 -5.32 -55.63 12.07
CA GLY A 54 -5.60 -56.00 10.68
C GLY A 54 -5.26 -54.97 9.60
N GLU A 55 -4.09 -55.20 8.98
CA GLU A 55 -3.79 -55.05 7.55
C GLU A 55 -3.73 -53.65 6.90
N SER A 56 -2.53 -53.36 6.40
CA SER A 56 -2.20 -52.23 5.54
C SER A 56 -2.68 -52.50 4.11
N GLU A 57 -3.69 -51.78 3.66
CA GLU A 57 -3.96 -51.59 2.23
C GLU A 57 -3.60 -50.16 1.83
N SER A 58 -2.66 -50.07 0.89
CA SER A 58 -2.23 -48.85 0.21
C SER A 58 -3.32 -48.38 -0.76
N HIS A 59 -4.07 -47.35 -0.39
CA HIS A 59 -4.87 -46.59 -1.35
C HIS A 59 -4.08 -45.39 -1.86
N GLU A 60 -3.57 -45.51 -3.09
CA GLU A 60 -3.20 -44.37 -3.92
C GLU A 60 -4.43 -43.51 -4.18
N SER A 61 -4.50 -42.34 -3.53
CA SER A 61 -5.51 -41.33 -3.85
C SER A 61 -5.03 -40.53 -5.08
N VAL A 62 -5.54 -40.91 -6.25
CA VAL A 62 -5.47 -40.10 -7.47
C VAL A 62 -6.24 -38.80 -7.22
N GLN A 63 -5.54 -37.67 -7.11
CA GLN A 63 -6.14 -36.34 -7.08
C GLN A 63 -6.80 -36.06 -8.43
N GLN A 64 -8.13 -36.11 -8.46
CA GLN A 64 -8.91 -35.70 -9.61
C GLN A 64 -9.17 -34.19 -9.52
N GLN A 65 -8.38 -33.40 -10.24
CA GLN A 65 -8.62 -31.96 -10.42
C GLN A 65 -9.93 -31.76 -11.20
N ALA A 66 -10.74 -30.78 -10.77
CA ALA A 66 -11.94 -30.37 -11.50
C ALA A 66 -11.57 -29.84 -12.90
N PRO A 67 -12.41 -30.05 -13.93
CA PRO A 67 -12.09 -29.61 -15.28
C PRO A 67 -12.10 -28.09 -15.36
N LEU A 68 -10.93 -27.49 -15.61
CA LEU A 68 -10.79 -26.14 -16.16
C LEU A 68 -11.53 -26.09 -17.51
N ALA A 69 -12.04 -24.91 -17.89
CA ALA A 69 -12.60 -24.67 -19.23
C ALA A 69 -11.65 -25.23 -20.31
N GLU A 70 -12.16 -25.67 -21.47
CA GLU A 70 -11.33 -26.19 -22.58
C GLU A 70 -10.15 -25.25 -22.86
N ALA A 71 -8.98 -25.62 -22.33
CA ALA A 71 -7.81 -24.76 -22.33
C ALA A 71 -7.19 -24.79 -23.72
N HIS A 72 -7.14 -23.64 -24.37
CA HIS A 72 -6.47 -23.49 -25.66
C HIS A 72 -4.94 -23.44 -25.52
N ASP A 73 -4.42 -23.38 -24.28
CA ASP A 73 -2.99 -23.44 -23.89
C ASP A 73 -2.11 -22.36 -24.56
N THR A 74 -2.73 -21.27 -25.03
CA THR A 74 -2.00 -20.14 -25.60
C THR A 74 -1.15 -19.49 -24.50
N PRO A 75 0.16 -19.24 -24.72
CA PRO A 75 1.00 -18.57 -23.73
C PRO A 75 0.53 -17.15 -23.42
N LEU A 76 0.45 -16.81 -22.14
CA LEU A 76 0.22 -15.45 -21.65
C LEU A 76 1.32 -15.11 -20.65
N LEU A 77 2.14 -14.11 -20.96
CA LEU A 77 3.12 -13.59 -20.02
C LEU A 77 2.61 -12.26 -19.46
N VAL A 78 2.59 -12.12 -18.13
CA VAL A 78 2.22 -10.87 -17.45
C VAL A 78 3.44 -10.35 -16.69
N LEU A 79 4.05 -9.28 -17.19
CA LEU A 79 5.19 -8.63 -16.58
C LEU A 79 4.77 -7.47 -15.68
N TYR A 80 5.51 -7.24 -14.59
CA TYR A 80 5.23 -6.12 -13.71
C TYR A 80 6.44 -5.30 -13.27
N GLY A 81 6.22 -4.00 -13.10
CA GLY A 81 7.12 -3.07 -12.42
C GLY A 81 6.43 -2.46 -11.19
N SER A 82 6.92 -2.72 -9.98
CA SER A 82 6.29 -2.25 -8.74
C SER A 82 7.26 -2.13 -7.56
N ASN A 83 7.26 -0.99 -6.86
CA ASN A 83 8.00 -0.86 -5.58
C ASN A 83 7.11 -1.13 -4.36
N LEU A 84 5.81 -0.82 -4.46
CA LEU A 84 4.82 -0.92 -3.37
C LEU A 84 3.76 -2.03 -3.58
N GLY A 85 3.89 -2.84 -4.64
CA GLY A 85 3.09 -4.05 -4.86
C GLY A 85 1.76 -3.87 -5.61
N THR A 86 1.29 -2.65 -5.88
CA THR A 86 0.01 -2.41 -6.59
C THR A 86 0.00 -3.03 -7.99
N ALA A 87 1.00 -2.71 -8.80
CA ALA A 87 1.12 -3.22 -10.16
C ALA A 87 1.37 -4.74 -10.19
N GLU A 88 2.11 -5.26 -9.20
CA GLU A 88 2.31 -6.69 -9.02
C GLU A 88 0.98 -7.41 -8.71
N GLY A 89 0.15 -6.87 -7.82
CA GLY A 89 -1.16 -7.42 -7.49
C GLY A 89 -2.06 -7.53 -8.72
N ILE A 90 -2.15 -6.45 -9.51
CA ILE A 90 -2.91 -6.44 -10.77
C ILE A 90 -2.36 -7.48 -11.75
N ALA A 91 -1.04 -7.57 -11.92
CA ALA A 91 -0.42 -8.54 -12.82
C ALA A 91 -0.77 -9.99 -12.43
N ARG A 92 -0.78 -10.29 -11.12
CA ARG A 92 -1.17 -11.60 -10.60
C ARG A 92 -2.65 -11.90 -10.85
N GLU A 93 -3.54 -10.93 -10.62
CA GLU A 93 -4.97 -11.06 -10.91
C GLU A 93 -5.22 -11.33 -12.40
N LEU A 94 -4.59 -10.56 -13.30
CA LEU A 94 -4.72 -10.75 -14.74
C LEU A 94 -4.23 -12.13 -15.20
N ALA A 95 -3.14 -12.64 -14.63
CA ALA A 95 -2.66 -13.97 -14.97
C ALA A 95 -3.62 -15.07 -14.52
N ASP A 96 -4.21 -14.94 -13.33
CA ASP A 96 -5.22 -15.88 -12.82
C ASP A 96 -6.51 -15.80 -13.67
N GLU A 97 -6.99 -14.60 -14.01
CA GLU A 97 -8.08 -14.39 -14.97
C GLU A 97 -7.79 -15.05 -16.34
N GLY A 98 -6.57 -14.90 -16.86
CA GLY A 98 -6.14 -15.55 -18.09
C GLY A 98 -6.22 -17.07 -18.04
N ARG A 99 -5.88 -17.69 -16.91
CA ARG A 99 -6.04 -19.15 -16.74
C ARG A 99 -7.50 -19.58 -16.81
N TYR A 100 -8.41 -18.78 -16.24
CA TYR A 100 -9.86 -19.04 -16.35
C TYR A 100 -10.39 -18.92 -17.78
N GLN A 101 -9.74 -18.09 -18.61
CA GLN A 101 -10.05 -17.97 -20.03
C GLN A 101 -9.41 -19.07 -20.91
N GLY A 102 -8.55 -19.93 -20.34
CA GLY A 102 -7.90 -21.04 -21.04
C GLY A 102 -6.44 -20.81 -21.45
N PHE A 103 -5.82 -19.70 -21.02
CA PHE A 103 -4.40 -19.39 -21.27
C PHE A 103 -3.46 -20.14 -20.32
N ARG A 104 -2.23 -20.38 -20.79
CA ARG A 104 -1.10 -20.76 -19.95
C ARG A 104 -0.37 -19.51 -19.45
N SER A 105 -0.80 -19.01 -18.29
CA SER A 105 -0.34 -17.73 -17.76
C SER A 105 0.88 -17.82 -16.82
N GLU A 106 1.89 -16.98 -17.06
CA GLU A 106 3.06 -16.75 -16.21
C GLU A 106 3.12 -15.28 -15.73
N VAL A 107 3.72 -15.04 -14.55
CA VAL A 107 3.91 -13.69 -13.98
C VAL A 107 5.36 -13.53 -13.56
N ALA A 108 6.00 -12.42 -13.94
CA ALA A 108 7.38 -12.11 -13.56
C ALA A 108 7.66 -10.59 -13.51
N PRO A 109 8.70 -10.15 -12.79
CA PRO A 109 9.23 -8.79 -12.89
C PRO A 109 9.67 -8.42 -14.31
N LEU A 110 9.67 -7.13 -14.65
CA LEU A 110 10.11 -6.63 -15.95
C LEU A 110 11.61 -6.90 -16.22
N ASN A 111 12.48 -6.66 -15.24
CA ASN A 111 13.93 -6.90 -15.39
C ASN A 111 14.25 -8.37 -15.74
N ASP A 112 13.43 -9.30 -15.27
CA ASP A 112 13.64 -10.73 -15.54
C ASP A 112 13.51 -11.08 -17.01
N TYR A 113 12.97 -10.21 -17.87
CA TYR A 113 12.66 -10.46 -19.28
C TYR A 113 13.36 -9.53 -20.28
N VAL A 114 14.42 -8.84 -19.83
CA VAL A 114 15.34 -8.08 -20.71
C VAL A 114 15.87 -8.96 -21.85
N GLY A 115 15.71 -8.52 -23.10
CA GLY A 115 16.25 -9.21 -24.28
C GLY A 115 15.55 -10.51 -24.70
N LYS A 116 14.48 -10.93 -24.02
CA LYS A 116 13.85 -12.24 -24.25
C LYS A 116 12.32 -12.23 -24.23
N LEU A 117 11.72 -11.13 -24.69
CA LEU A 117 10.27 -11.03 -24.81
C LEU A 117 9.68 -12.10 -25.75
N PRO A 118 8.53 -12.71 -25.40
CA PRO A 118 7.94 -13.78 -26.20
C PRO A 118 7.35 -13.23 -27.51
N LYS A 119 7.64 -13.93 -28.62
CA LYS A 119 7.05 -13.66 -29.95
C LYS A 119 5.81 -14.53 -30.24
N THR A 120 5.37 -15.33 -29.28
CA THR A 120 4.21 -16.22 -29.38
C THR A 120 3.27 -15.98 -28.21
N GLY A 121 1.96 -16.03 -28.47
CA GLY A 121 0.96 -15.72 -27.44
C GLY A 121 0.77 -14.22 -27.24
N ALA A 122 0.54 -13.79 -25.99
CA ALA A 122 0.35 -12.39 -25.62
C ALA A 122 1.20 -11.98 -24.41
N LEU A 123 1.56 -10.70 -24.37
CA LEU A 123 2.30 -10.06 -23.30
C LEU A 123 1.45 -8.95 -22.67
N LEU A 124 1.21 -9.02 -21.37
CA LEU A 124 0.63 -7.92 -20.60
C LEU A 124 1.71 -7.30 -19.74
N ILE A 125 1.82 -5.98 -19.73
CA ILE A 125 2.77 -5.25 -18.88
C ILE A 125 1.98 -4.36 -17.93
N VAL A 126 2.23 -4.50 -16.63
CA VAL A 126 1.63 -3.64 -15.60
C VAL A 126 2.73 -2.94 -14.83
N THR A 127 2.89 -1.63 -14.99
CA THR A 127 4.00 -0.91 -14.34
C THR A 127 3.56 0.40 -13.70
N SER A 128 4.25 0.79 -12.64
CA SER A 128 4.10 2.09 -11.98
C SER A 128 5.12 3.13 -12.49
N SER A 129 4.90 4.39 -12.14
CA SER A 129 5.93 5.46 -12.18
C SER A 129 6.20 5.96 -10.76
N TYR A 130 7.47 6.20 -10.41
CA TYR A 130 7.87 6.81 -9.14
C TYR A 130 8.66 8.09 -9.42
N ASN A 131 8.04 9.27 -9.27
CA ASN A 131 8.65 10.56 -9.65
C ASN A 131 9.21 10.58 -11.09
N GLY A 132 8.49 9.95 -12.04
CA GLY A 132 8.91 9.84 -13.44
C GLY A 132 9.98 8.78 -13.71
N LYS A 133 10.43 8.04 -12.69
CA LYS A 133 11.40 6.94 -12.82
C LYS A 133 10.74 5.56 -12.75
N PRO A 134 11.30 4.56 -13.44
CA PRO A 134 10.78 3.20 -13.43
C PRO A 134 10.98 2.56 -12.05
N PRO A 135 10.07 1.68 -11.62
CA PRO A 135 10.27 0.87 -10.43
C PRO A 135 11.59 0.10 -10.50
N SER A 136 12.22 -0.14 -9.35
CA SER A 136 13.49 -0.87 -9.23
C SER A 136 13.53 -2.19 -10.00
N ASN A 137 12.43 -2.95 -10.01
CA ASN A 137 12.31 -4.22 -10.74
C ASN A 137 11.91 -4.07 -12.23
N ALA A 138 11.98 -2.86 -12.77
CA ALA A 138 11.72 -2.50 -14.17
C ALA A 138 12.78 -1.57 -14.79
N GLN A 139 13.75 -1.10 -14.00
CA GLN A 139 14.76 -0.15 -14.45
C GLN A 139 15.59 -0.68 -15.62
N GLU A 140 16.17 -1.89 -15.48
CA GLU A 140 16.99 -2.51 -16.52
C GLU A 140 16.19 -2.76 -17.80
N PHE A 141 14.91 -3.09 -17.66
CA PHE A 141 14.00 -3.24 -18.79
C PHE A 141 13.78 -1.93 -19.56
N VAL A 142 13.57 -0.82 -18.83
CA VAL A 142 13.40 0.50 -19.45
C VAL A 142 14.68 0.95 -20.16
N GLU A 143 15.84 0.79 -19.51
CA GLU A 143 17.14 1.12 -20.11
C GLU A 143 17.43 0.28 -21.37
N TRP A 144 17.12 -1.01 -21.33
CA TRP A 144 17.21 -1.89 -22.52
C TRP A 144 16.28 -1.44 -23.64
N LEU A 145 15.04 -1.05 -23.32
CA LEU A 145 14.05 -0.59 -24.29
C LEU A 145 14.43 0.74 -24.94
N GLU A 146 15.14 1.62 -24.22
CA GLU A 146 15.74 2.85 -24.78
C GLU A 146 16.81 2.56 -25.83
N GLN A 147 17.62 1.51 -25.62
CA GLN A 147 18.79 1.18 -26.43
C GLN A 147 18.49 0.28 -27.64
N LEU A 148 17.31 -0.33 -27.68
CA LEU A 148 16.87 -1.23 -28.75
C LEU A 148 16.81 -0.52 -30.11
N ASP A 149 17.17 -1.21 -31.19
CA ASP A 149 16.96 -0.73 -32.56
C ASP A 149 15.51 -0.95 -33.03
N ASP A 150 15.07 -0.12 -34.00
CA ASP A 150 13.72 -0.23 -34.54
C ASP A 150 13.53 -1.59 -35.28
N GLY A 151 12.44 -2.30 -34.99
CA GLY A 151 12.10 -3.60 -35.60
C GLY A 151 12.53 -4.84 -34.79
N GLU A 152 13.35 -4.69 -33.74
CA GLU A 152 13.81 -5.85 -32.96
C GLU A 152 12.68 -6.58 -32.21
N LEU A 153 11.58 -5.88 -31.91
CA LEU A 153 10.40 -6.44 -31.24
C LEU A 153 9.33 -6.96 -32.20
N GLU A 154 9.64 -7.10 -33.50
CA GLU A 154 8.73 -7.73 -34.46
C GLU A 154 8.27 -9.11 -33.97
N GLY A 155 6.94 -9.32 -34.00
CA GLY A 155 6.29 -10.54 -33.54
C GLY A 155 5.86 -10.54 -32.06
N VAL A 156 6.28 -9.54 -31.27
CA VAL A 156 5.78 -9.38 -29.90
C VAL A 156 4.40 -8.71 -29.95
N ARG A 157 3.41 -9.29 -29.26
CA ARG A 157 2.05 -8.75 -29.15
C ARG A 157 1.76 -8.36 -27.72
N TYR A 158 1.46 -7.09 -27.46
CA TYR A 158 1.43 -6.57 -26.09
C TYR A 158 0.29 -5.60 -25.77
N SER A 159 0.00 -5.45 -24.47
CA SER A 159 -0.80 -4.37 -23.91
C SER A 159 -0.21 -3.89 -22.59
N VAL A 160 -0.36 -2.59 -22.30
CA VAL A 160 0.18 -1.97 -21.08
C VAL A 160 -0.97 -1.45 -20.21
N PHE A 161 -0.89 -1.67 -18.91
CA PHE A 161 -1.66 -0.96 -17.90
C PHE A 161 -0.72 -0.19 -16.97
N GLY A 162 -0.92 1.12 -16.89
CA GLY A 162 -0.08 1.98 -16.08
C GLY A 162 -0.71 2.34 -14.75
N CYS A 163 0.05 2.21 -13.66
CA CYS A 163 -0.35 2.61 -12.33
C CYS A 163 0.31 3.96 -11.98
N GLY A 164 -0.40 5.07 -12.20
CA GLY A 164 0.07 6.43 -11.95
C GLY A 164 -0.69 7.11 -10.82
N ASP A 165 -0.29 8.34 -10.49
CA ASP A 165 -0.91 9.15 -9.43
C ASP A 165 -0.90 10.63 -9.85
N HIS A 166 -2.07 11.26 -9.97
CA HIS A 166 -2.16 12.67 -10.38
C HIS A 166 -1.58 13.66 -9.37
N ASN A 167 -1.30 13.26 -8.12
CA ASN A 167 -0.50 14.09 -7.21
C ASN A 167 0.91 14.36 -7.76
N TRP A 168 1.40 13.51 -8.67
CA TRP A 168 2.64 13.70 -9.43
C TRP A 168 2.35 14.13 -10.88
N ALA A 169 1.49 15.13 -11.07
CA ALA A 169 0.95 15.56 -12.37
C ALA A 169 1.99 15.71 -13.50
N SER A 170 3.18 16.26 -13.20
CA SER A 170 4.25 16.46 -14.20
C SER A 170 4.86 15.16 -14.71
N THR A 171 4.76 14.08 -13.93
CA THR A 171 5.32 12.76 -14.25
C THR A 171 4.26 11.66 -14.31
N TYR A 172 2.98 12.08 -14.41
CA TYR A 172 1.86 11.17 -14.38
C TYR A 172 1.95 10.19 -15.56
N GLN A 173 2.00 8.89 -15.25
CA GLN A 173 2.07 7.80 -16.23
C GLN A 173 3.33 7.78 -17.12
N ASP A 174 4.41 8.48 -16.76
CA ASP A 174 5.60 8.60 -17.62
C ASP A 174 6.23 7.26 -18.03
N VAL A 175 6.47 6.36 -17.08
CA VAL A 175 7.10 5.06 -17.35
C VAL A 175 6.16 4.13 -18.14
N PRO A 176 4.87 3.94 -17.76
CA PRO A 176 3.93 3.19 -18.58
C PRO A 176 3.77 3.76 -20.00
N ARG A 177 3.75 5.09 -20.15
CA ARG A 177 3.67 5.77 -21.45
C ARG A 177 4.91 5.46 -22.27
N PHE A 178 6.09 5.65 -21.68
CA PHE A 178 7.37 5.37 -22.30
C PHE A 178 7.43 3.91 -22.80
N VAL A 179 7.09 2.94 -21.95
CA VAL A 179 7.11 1.51 -22.31
C VAL A 179 6.14 1.24 -23.47
N ASP A 180 4.91 1.75 -23.40
CA ASP A 180 3.92 1.52 -24.45
C ASP A 180 4.32 2.16 -25.79
N GLU A 181 4.89 3.36 -25.78
CA GLU A 181 5.32 4.05 -27.00
C GLU A 181 6.57 3.41 -27.61
N GLN A 182 7.58 3.06 -26.79
CA GLN A 182 8.78 2.44 -27.30
C GLN A 182 8.52 1.02 -27.80
N MET A 183 7.72 0.21 -27.11
CA MET A 183 7.37 -1.14 -27.59
C MET A 183 6.80 -1.09 -29.02
N GLN A 184 5.85 -0.17 -29.28
CA GLN A 184 5.29 0.03 -30.61
C GLN A 184 6.34 0.52 -31.61
N LYS A 185 7.15 1.51 -31.24
CA LYS A 185 8.21 2.05 -32.10
C LYS A 185 9.24 0.98 -32.50
N LYS A 186 9.54 0.05 -31.60
CA LYS A 186 10.50 -1.05 -31.82
C LYS A 186 9.89 -2.27 -32.54
N GLY A 187 8.65 -2.17 -33.03
CA GLY A 187 8.03 -3.17 -33.92
C GLY A 187 7.07 -4.13 -33.23
N ALA A 188 6.79 -3.98 -31.93
CA ALA A 188 5.78 -4.76 -31.25
C ALA A 188 4.36 -4.33 -31.68
N GLU A 189 3.44 -5.28 -31.77
CA GLU A 189 2.04 -5.06 -32.11
C GLU A 189 1.24 -4.78 -30.83
N ARG A 190 0.63 -3.59 -30.75
CA ARG A 190 -0.26 -3.22 -29.63
C ARG A 190 -1.62 -3.88 -29.80
N LEU A 191 -1.99 -4.77 -28.89
CA LEU A 191 -3.28 -5.48 -28.87
C LEU A 191 -4.45 -4.60 -28.43
N MET A 192 -4.19 -3.67 -27.51
CA MET A 192 -5.18 -2.77 -26.92
C MET A 192 -4.49 -1.47 -26.50
N ILE A 193 -5.21 -0.36 -26.58
CA ILE A 193 -4.76 0.94 -26.06
C ILE A 193 -4.34 0.80 -24.59
N ARG A 194 -3.22 1.46 -24.24
CA ARG A 194 -2.71 1.52 -22.86
C ARG A 194 -3.81 1.99 -21.89
N GLY A 195 -3.99 1.25 -20.81
CA GLY A 195 -4.83 1.68 -19.69
C GLY A 195 -4.06 2.59 -18.73
N GLU A 196 -4.75 3.54 -18.12
CA GLU A 196 -4.19 4.45 -17.12
C GLU A 196 -5.03 4.39 -15.86
N GLY A 197 -4.46 3.88 -14.76
CA GLY A 197 -5.04 3.98 -13.43
C GLY A 197 -4.45 5.13 -12.62
N ASP A 198 -5.29 5.89 -11.93
CA ASP A 198 -4.89 6.97 -11.03
C ASP A 198 -5.12 6.59 -9.56
N THR A 199 -4.05 6.39 -8.79
CA THR A 199 -4.10 6.02 -7.37
C THR A 199 -4.62 7.14 -6.46
N SER A 200 -4.64 8.39 -6.93
CA SER A 200 -5.25 9.51 -6.21
C SER A 200 -6.76 9.63 -6.45
N GLY A 201 -7.27 8.94 -7.47
CA GLY A 201 -8.66 8.95 -7.90
C GLY A 201 -9.35 7.59 -7.72
N ASP A 202 -10.29 7.28 -8.62
CA ASP A 202 -10.97 5.97 -8.65
C ASP A 202 -10.16 4.96 -9.46
N PHE A 203 -9.01 4.57 -8.88
CA PHE A 203 -8.09 3.62 -9.48
C PHE A 203 -8.75 2.31 -9.90
N GLU A 204 -9.67 1.81 -9.06
CA GLU A 204 -10.39 0.56 -9.32
C GLU A 204 -11.28 0.67 -10.56
N LEU A 205 -12.04 1.76 -10.70
CA LEU A 205 -12.85 1.99 -11.90
C LEU A 205 -11.98 2.02 -13.15
N ASN A 206 -10.78 2.61 -13.08
CA ASN A 206 -9.86 2.63 -14.21
C ASN A 206 -9.39 1.21 -14.58
N VAL A 207 -9.03 0.40 -13.58
CA VAL A 207 -8.66 -1.01 -13.77
C VAL A 207 -9.82 -1.81 -14.35
N GLU A 208 -11.02 -1.73 -13.78
CA GLU A 208 -12.22 -2.45 -14.24
C GLU A 208 -12.59 -2.05 -15.68
N SER A 209 -12.57 -0.75 -15.99
CA SER A 209 -12.89 -0.22 -17.32
C SER A 209 -11.92 -0.72 -18.38
N TRP A 210 -10.64 -0.82 -18.04
CA TRP A 210 -9.63 -1.38 -18.94
C TRP A 210 -9.78 -2.91 -19.07
N ARG A 211 -9.91 -3.64 -17.95
CA ARG A 211 -10.08 -5.10 -17.92
C ARG A 211 -11.30 -5.58 -18.71
N SER A 212 -12.41 -4.84 -18.65
CA SER A 212 -13.64 -5.20 -19.37
C SER A 212 -13.47 -5.23 -20.90
N LYS A 213 -12.51 -4.47 -21.43
CA LYS A 213 -12.16 -4.39 -22.86
C LYS A 213 -10.99 -5.31 -23.22
N LEU A 214 -10.07 -5.53 -22.27
CA LEU A 214 -8.87 -6.34 -22.45
C LEU A 214 -9.18 -7.73 -23.00
N TRP A 215 -10.03 -8.50 -22.31
CA TRP A 215 -10.27 -9.90 -22.68
C TRP A 215 -10.96 -10.03 -24.05
N PRO A 216 -12.03 -9.28 -24.37
CA PRO A 216 -12.62 -9.29 -25.71
C PRO A 216 -11.63 -8.93 -26.82
N ASP A 217 -10.85 -7.85 -26.65
CA ASP A 217 -9.92 -7.36 -27.66
C ASP A 217 -8.76 -8.33 -27.87
N MET A 218 -8.20 -8.87 -26.77
CA MET A 218 -7.12 -9.85 -26.82
C MET A 218 -7.57 -11.16 -27.47
N MET A 219 -8.75 -11.67 -27.13
CA MET A 219 -9.27 -12.90 -27.73
C MET A 219 -9.51 -12.74 -29.22
N ASN A 220 -10.07 -11.59 -29.65
CA ASN A 220 -10.27 -11.28 -31.06
C ASN A 220 -8.94 -11.19 -31.82
N ALA A 221 -7.96 -10.46 -31.29
CA ALA A 221 -6.64 -10.32 -31.90
C ALA A 221 -5.87 -11.65 -32.00
N LEU A 222 -6.11 -12.59 -31.09
CA LEU A 222 -5.52 -13.94 -31.12
C LEU A 222 -6.35 -14.96 -31.89
N GLY A 223 -7.55 -14.61 -32.38
CA GLY A 223 -8.47 -15.52 -33.07
C GLY A 223 -9.10 -16.59 -32.17
N LEU A 224 -9.27 -16.30 -30.87
CA LEU A 224 -9.79 -17.21 -29.84
C LEU A 224 -11.24 -16.85 -29.46
N GLN A 225 -12.01 -17.80 -28.92
CA GLN A 225 -13.37 -17.57 -28.43
C GLN A 225 -13.43 -17.50 -26.91
N LEU A 226 -14.18 -16.52 -26.36
CA LEU A 226 -14.38 -16.35 -24.92
C LEU A 226 -15.06 -17.59 -24.29
N SER A 227 -14.50 -18.08 -23.19
CA SER A 227 -15.08 -19.19 -22.42
C SER A 227 -16.36 -18.72 -21.71
N LYS A 228 -17.47 -19.44 -21.91
CA LYS A 228 -18.77 -19.16 -21.25
C LYS A 228 -18.90 -19.77 -19.84
N GLN A 229 -17.87 -20.39 -19.29
CA GLN A 229 -17.93 -21.13 -18.01
C GLN A 229 -17.48 -20.33 -16.77
N SER A 230 -17.18 -19.04 -16.89
CA SER A 230 -16.46 -18.27 -15.85
C SER A 230 -17.25 -17.95 -14.57
N GLU A 231 -18.54 -18.26 -14.44
CA GLU A 231 -19.36 -17.88 -13.27
C GLU A 231 -19.37 -18.92 -12.11
N ALA A 232 -18.79 -20.11 -12.29
CA ALA A 232 -19.11 -21.27 -11.43
C ALA A 232 -18.00 -21.80 -10.51
N VAL A 233 -16.78 -21.26 -10.47
CA VAL A 233 -15.75 -21.70 -9.51
C VAL A 233 -15.67 -20.71 -8.36
N ARG A 234 -16.54 -20.92 -7.36
CA ARG A 234 -16.59 -20.12 -6.13
C ARG A 234 -15.59 -20.68 -5.13
N SER A 235 -14.43 -20.02 -5.04
CA SER A 235 -13.32 -20.24 -4.11
C SER A 235 -12.46 -21.49 -4.33
N THR A 236 -11.16 -21.27 -4.45
CA THR A 236 -10.11 -22.32 -4.49
C THR A 236 -9.32 -22.40 -3.17
N LEU A 237 -9.75 -21.64 -2.15
CA LEU A 237 -9.18 -21.66 -0.81
C LEU A 237 -9.87 -22.73 0.04
N THR A 238 -9.09 -23.61 0.66
CA THR A 238 -9.56 -24.52 1.70
C THR A 238 -8.83 -24.22 3.01
N VAL A 239 -9.56 -24.20 4.12
CA VAL A 239 -9.02 -23.88 5.44
C VAL A 239 -9.27 -25.07 6.36
N GLU A 240 -8.22 -25.56 7.02
CA GLU A 240 -8.30 -26.65 7.99
C GLU A 240 -7.84 -26.19 9.37
N PHE A 241 -8.66 -26.40 10.40
CA PHE A 241 -8.29 -26.05 11.78
C PHE A 241 -7.40 -27.12 12.41
N VAL A 242 -6.28 -26.72 12.99
CA VAL A 242 -5.27 -27.61 13.59
C VAL A 242 -4.75 -27.05 14.91
N LYS A 243 -3.87 -27.79 15.60
CA LYS A 243 -3.21 -27.38 16.84
C LYS A 243 -1.70 -27.40 16.61
N ASP A 244 -1.04 -26.26 16.87
CA ASP A 244 0.43 -25.99 16.95
C ASP A 244 1.14 -25.28 15.78
N TYR A 245 2.04 -24.34 16.14
CA TYR A 245 2.84 -23.26 15.48
C TYR A 245 3.36 -23.44 14.02
N ALA A 246 3.43 -22.36 13.19
CA ALA A 246 4.56 -21.40 13.02
C ALA A 246 4.40 -20.36 11.84
N GLY A 247 4.96 -19.14 12.01
CA GLY A 247 5.67 -18.31 10.99
C GLY A 247 4.90 -17.45 9.95
N SER A 248 5.33 -16.20 9.72
CA SER A 248 4.79 -15.27 8.69
C SER A 248 5.63 -15.28 7.40
N ARG A 249 5.05 -15.71 6.27
CA ARG A 249 5.70 -15.71 4.94
C ARG A 249 5.96 -14.31 4.37
N LEU A 250 5.18 -13.31 4.78
CA LEU A 250 5.31 -11.93 4.31
C LEU A 250 6.67 -11.31 4.71
N ALA A 251 7.24 -11.71 5.85
CA ALA A 251 8.57 -11.24 6.25
C ALA A 251 9.65 -11.69 5.26
N ASN A 252 9.54 -12.91 4.74
CA ASN A 252 10.53 -13.49 3.83
C ASN A 252 10.53 -12.82 2.45
N SER A 253 9.39 -12.28 1.97
CA SER A 253 9.33 -11.60 0.67
C SER A 253 10.03 -10.24 0.66
N TYR A 254 10.24 -9.64 1.83
CA TYR A 254 10.91 -8.35 1.99
C TYR A 254 12.34 -8.48 2.51
N GLU A 255 12.88 -9.70 2.62
CA GLU A 255 14.15 -9.98 3.31
C GLU A 255 14.21 -9.30 4.70
N ALA A 256 13.05 -9.19 5.35
CA ALA A 256 12.92 -8.39 6.57
C ALA A 256 13.57 -9.13 7.75
N VAL A 257 14.30 -8.36 8.56
CA VAL A 257 15.00 -8.85 9.74
C VAL A 257 14.38 -8.30 11.02
N HIS A 258 14.55 -9.03 12.11
CA HIS A 258 14.16 -8.55 13.43
C HIS A 258 15.18 -7.53 13.94
N ALA A 259 14.68 -6.36 14.34
CA ALA A 259 15.46 -5.31 14.97
C ALA A 259 14.82 -4.91 16.32
N GLU A 260 15.64 -4.41 17.24
CA GLU A 260 15.19 -3.97 18.57
C GLU A 260 14.97 -2.46 18.59
N VAL A 261 13.87 -2.01 19.19
CA VAL A 261 13.63 -0.61 19.48
C VAL A 261 14.49 -0.20 20.68
N VAL A 262 15.38 0.75 20.48
CA VAL A 262 16.29 1.27 21.52
C VAL A 262 15.61 2.39 22.32
N SER A 263 14.93 3.29 21.62
CA SER A 263 14.21 4.40 22.26
C SER A 263 13.00 4.81 21.44
N ASN A 264 11.96 5.27 22.13
CA ASN A 264 10.75 5.82 21.52
C ASN A 264 10.28 7.00 22.36
N ARG A 265 10.38 8.21 21.82
CA ARG A 265 10.04 9.44 22.55
C ARG A 265 9.16 10.36 21.73
N GLU A 266 8.31 11.11 22.42
CA GLU A 266 7.50 12.15 21.82
C GLU A 266 8.39 13.34 21.39
N LEU A 267 8.11 13.90 20.22
CA LEU A 267 8.76 15.12 19.72
C LEU A 267 7.90 16.37 19.89
N GLN A 268 6.59 16.22 20.01
CA GLN A 268 5.69 17.35 20.17
C GLN A 268 5.43 17.67 21.65
N GLN A 269 5.15 18.94 21.93
CA GLN A 269 4.78 19.38 23.27
C GLN A 269 3.36 18.91 23.63
N VAL A 270 3.11 18.74 24.93
CA VAL A 270 1.77 18.44 25.43
C VAL A 270 0.80 19.52 24.98
N GLY A 271 -0.30 19.12 24.32
CA GLY A 271 -1.33 20.04 23.82
C GLY A 271 -1.16 20.48 22.36
N SER A 272 -0.16 19.97 21.62
CA SER A 272 -0.03 20.23 20.17
C SER A 272 -1.23 19.69 19.33
N GLY A 273 -2.00 18.77 19.90
CA GLY A 273 -3.15 18.11 19.27
C GLY A 273 -2.76 17.02 18.25
N ARG A 274 -1.48 16.66 18.18
CA ARG A 274 -0.94 15.56 17.36
C ARG A 274 0.17 14.86 18.13
N SER A 275 0.70 13.77 17.56
CA SER A 275 1.88 13.09 18.09
C SER A 275 2.85 12.82 16.94
N THR A 276 4.13 13.04 17.18
CA THR A 276 5.22 12.61 16.32
C THR A 276 6.28 11.93 17.16
N ARG A 277 6.62 10.69 16.83
CA ARG A 277 7.60 9.90 17.56
C ARG A 277 8.98 10.01 16.91
N HIS A 278 10.00 10.17 17.74
CA HIS A 278 11.36 9.81 17.39
C HIS A 278 11.61 8.39 17.89
N ILE A 279 12.02 7.50 16.99
CA ILE A 279 12.24 6.10 17.31
C ILE A 279 13.63 5.71 16.86
N GLU A 280 14.42 5.14 17.76
CA GLU A 280 15.74 4.60 17.49
C GLU A 280 15.68 3.07 17.46
N ILE A 281 16.36 2.49 16.48
CA ILE A 281 16.30 1.07 16.15
C ILE A 281 17.72 0.54 16.04
N ALA A 282 18.05 -0.49 16.82
CA ALA A 282 19.33 -1.18 16.73
C ALA A 282 19.35 -2.03 15.45
N LEU A 283 20.32 -1.77 14.58
CA LEU A 283 20.48 -2.49 13.32
C LEU A 283 21.12 -3.86 13.58
N PRO A 284 20.55 -4.95 13.03
CA PRO A 284 21.16 -6.27 13.11
C PRO A 284 22.51 -6.32 12.40
N ASP A 285 23.33 -7.31 12.75
CA ASP A 285 24.62 -7.53 12.09
C ASP A 285 24.43 -7.75 10.58
N GLY A 286 25.20 -7.01 9.78
CA GLY A 286 25.14 -7.06 8.31
C GLY A 286 24.15 -6.07 7.68
N VAL A 287 23.33 -5.37 8.46
CA VAL A 287 22.48 -4.28 7.97
C VAL A 287 23.20 -2.95 8.13
N THR A 288 23.40 -2.26 7.00
CA THR A 288 23.98 -0.92 6.94
C THR A 288 23.00 0.03 6.28
N TYR A 289 23.22 1.34 6.44
CA TYR A 289 22.42 2.38 5.80
C TYR A 289 23.29 3.62 5.53
N GLU A 290 22.84 4.46 4.63
CA GLU A 290 23.41 5.78 4.31
C GLU A 290 22.42 6.91 4.63
N GLU A 291 22.91 8.14 4.76
CA GLU A 291 22.03 9.29 4.91
C GLU A 291 21.09 9.42 3.70
N GLY A 292 19.78 9.44 3.98
CA GLY A 292 18.76 9.53 2.94
C GLY A 292 18.07 8.21 2.58
N ASP A 293 18.55 7.10 3.12
CA ASP A 293 17.88 5.80 3.00
C ASP A 293 16.52 5.78 3.73
N HIS A 294 15.68 4.83 3.35
CA HIS A 294 14.42 4.52 4.01
C HIS A 294 14.53 3.27 4.88
N LEU A 295 13.85 3.30 6.02
CA LEU A 295 13.59 2.14 6.85
C LEU A 295 12.17 1.65 6.58
N GLY A 296 12.05 0.48 5.97
CA GLY A 296 10.79 -0.23 5.78
C GLY A 296 10.43 -0.99 7.05
N VAL A 297 9.20 -0.83 7.55
CA VAL A 297 8.65 -1.57 8.70
C VAL A 297 7.48 -2.42 8.25
N LEU A 298 7.48 -3.69 8.61
CA LEU A 298 6.30 -4.56 8.51
C LEU A 298 5.45 -4.37 9.77
N PRO A 299 4.29 -3.69 9.68
CA PRO A 299 3.52 -3.36 10.86
C PRO A 299 2.63 -4.54 11.28
N ARG A 300 1.89 -4.33 12.36
CA ARG A 300 0.85 -5.26 12.81
C ARG A 300 -0.49 -4.56 12.92
N ASN A 301 -1.57 -5.21 12.52
CA ASN A 301 -2.91 -4.75 12.83
C ASN A 301 -3.10 -4.68 14.35
N HIS A 302 -3.77 -3.63 14.81
CA HIS A 302 -4.05 -3.46 16.23
C HIS A 302 -5.02 -4.55 16.71
N THR A 303 -4.84 -5.03 17.94
CA THR A 303 -5.64 -6.12 18.52
C THR A 303 -7.14 -5.83 18.47
N SER A 304 -7.57 -4.57 18.57
CA SER A 304 -8.99 -4.20 18.42
C SER A 304 -9.53 -4.52 17.03
N GLN A 305 -8.76 -4.31 15.96
CA GLN A 305 -9.18 -4.65 14.59
C GLN A 305 -9.24 -6.16 14.39
N VAL A 306 -8.29 -6.90 14.95
CA VAL A 306 -8.30 -8.36 14.93
C VAL A 306 -9.52 -8.90 15.67
N ASN A 307 -9.82 -8.38 16.86
CA ASN A 307 -10.96 -8.80 17.66
C ASN A 307 -12.31 -8.55 16.97
N ARG A 308 -12.43 -7.48 16.19
CA ARG A 308 -13.63 -7.21 15.36
C ARG A 308 -13.89 -8.34 14.37
N VAL A 309 -12.86 -8.81 13.67
CA VAL A 309 -12.97 -9.96 12.77
C VAL A 309 -13.35 -11.23 13.53
N LEU A 310 -12.63 -11.54 14.62
CA LEU A 310 -12.89 -12.73 15.43
C LEU A 310 -14.34 -12.75 15.96
N GLN A 311 -14.84 -11.60 16.42
CA GLN A 311 -16.21 -11.44 16.87
C GLN A 311 -17.22 -11.63 15.72
N ARG A 312 -16.96 -11.05 14.54
CA ARG A 312 -17.87 -11.13 13.38
C ARG A 312 -18.10 -12.55 12.89
N PHE A 313 -17.06 -13.39 12.95
CA PHE A 313 -17.10 -14.78 12.52
C PHE A 313 -17.25 -15.78 13.68
N ALA A 314 -17.40 -15.29 14.92
CA ALA A 314 -17.49 -16.10 16.14
C ALA A 314 -16.33 -17.11 16.30
N LEU A 315 -15.11 -16.67 15.99
CA LEU A 315 -13.88 -17.46 16.05
C LEU A 315 -13.07 -17.13 17.30
N ASN A 316 -12.23 -18.06 17.76
CA ASN A 316 -11.28 -17.80 18.82
C ASN A 316 -9.90 -17.50 18.20
N GLY A 317 -9.27 -16.39 18.60
CA GLY A 317 -7.96 -15.97 18.09
C GLY A 317 -6.85 -17.00 18.26
N SER A 318 -6.96 -17.87 19.28
CA SER A 318 -6.01 -18.96 19.51
C SER A 318 -6.21 -20.18 18.60
N ASP A 319 -7.31 -20.24 17.86
CA ASP A 319 -7.54 -21.34 16.90
C ASP A 319 -6.51 -21.21 15.78
N HIS A 320 -5.90 -22.34 15.39
CA HIS A 320 -4.95 -22.37 14.29
C HIS A 320 -5.60 -22.90 13.03
N LEU A 321 -5.13 -22.41 11.89
CA LEU A 321 -5.59 -22.81 10.58
C LEU A 321 -4.41 -23.11 9.65
N ILE A 322 -4.57 -24.08 8.76
CA ILE A 322 -3.73 -24.27 7.59
C ILE A 322 -4.49 -23.70 6.41
N VAL A 323 -3.89 -22.71 5.74
CA VAL A 323 -4.40 -22.19 4.47
C VAL A 323 -3.87 -23.08 3.36
N ASN A 324 -4.75 -23.75 2.63
CA ASN A 324 -4.43 -24.45 1.40
C ASN A 324 -5.05 -23.68 0.24
N ALA A 325 -4.21 -23.05 -0.59
CA ALA A 325 -4.65 -22.27 -1.74
C ALA A 325 -4.27 -22.98 -3.04
N SER A 326 -5.26 -23.29 -3.89
CA SER A 326 -5.03 -23.66 -5.29
C SER A 326 -5.23 -22.43 -6.18
N GLY A 327 -4.21 -21.58 -6.26
CA GLY A 327 -4.24 -20.32 -7.03
C GLY A 327 -3.32 -19.26 -6.41
N ARG A 328 -2.80 -18.32 -7.20
CA ARG A 328 -1.79 -17.34 -6.74
C ARG A 328 -2.41 -16.15 -5.97
N SER A 329 -3.74 -15.98 -5.99
CA SER A 329 -4.48 -14.95 -5.25
C SER A 329 -4.24 -14.97 -3.72
N ALA A 330 -3.87 -16.11 -3.14
CA ALA A 330 -3.57 -16.27 -1.71
C ALA A 330 -2.05 -16.41 -1.39
N ALA A 331 -1.16 -16.00 -2.29
CA ALA A 331 0.29 -16.16 -2.12
C ALA A 331 0.86 -15.44 -0.87
N HIS A 332 0.20 -14.38 -0.40
CA HIS A 332 0.57 -13.63 0.80
C HIS A 332 0.13 -14.30 2.11
N LEU A 333 -0.78 -15.27 2.04
CA LEU A 333 -1.22 -16.03 3.20
C LEU A 333 -0.16 -17.10 3.55
N PRO A 334 0.03 -17.40 4.84
CA PRO A 334 0.89 -18.50 5.26
C PRO A 334 0.25 -19.84 4.84
N THR A 335 0.60 -20.32 3.64
CA THR A 335 0.07 -21.59 3.13
C THR A 335 0.87 -22.80 3.60
N GLY A 336 0.19 -23.93 3.77
CA GLY A 336 0.80 -25.22 4.11
C GLY A 336 1.46 -25.29 5.50
N GLN A 337 1.28 -24.28 6.35
CA GLN A 337 1.69 -24.30 7.76
C GLN A 337 0.56 -23.78 8.65
N PRO A 338 0.44 -24.30 9.90
CA PRO A 338 -0.53 -23.79 10.84
C PRO A 338 -0.19 -22.37 11.31
N VAL A 339 -1.17 -21.47 11.27
CA VAL A 339 -1.07 -20.11 11.83
C VAL A 339 -2.25 -19.84 12.76
N SER A 340 -2.03 -19.17 13.89
CA SER A 340 -3.14 -18.72 14.74
C SER A 340 -3.97 -17.66 14.01
N LEU A 341 -5.29 -17.63 14.21
CA LEU A 341 -6.13 -16.57 13.64
C LEU A 341 -5.67 -15.18 14.06
N SER A 342 -5.26 -15.03 15.32
CA SER A 342 -4.69 -13.77 15.81
C SER A 342 -3.45 -13.36 15.03
N ASP A 343 -2.52 -14.28 14.76
CA ASP A 343 -1.30 -13.95 14.01
C ASP A 343 -1.58 -13.71 12.53
N LEU A 344 -2.48 -14.49 11.92
CA LEU A 344 -2.90 -14.30 10.53
C LEU A 344 -3.41 -12.88 10.32
N PHE A 345 -4.40 -12.46 11.13
CA PHE A 345 -5.00 -11.14 11.03
C PHE A 345 -4.10 -10.02 11.53
N SER A 346 -3.13 -10.32 12.40
CA SER A 346 -2.16 -9.32 12.84
C SER A 346 -1.14 -8.99 11.76
N HIS A 347 -0.67 -9.97 10.99
CA HIS A 347 0.55 -9.82 10.18
C HIS A 347 0.35 -9.97 8.67
N SER A 348 -0.72 -10.62 8.22
CA SER A 348 -0.77 -11.10 6.82
C SER A 348 -1.70 -10.27 5.93
N VAL A 349 -2.76 -9.69 6.49
CA VAL A 349 -3.85 -9.07 5.73
C VAL A 349 -4.13 -7.64 6.18
N GLU A 350 -4.61 -6.80 5.28
CA GLU A 350 -5.00 -5.42 5.56
C GLU A 350 -6.51 -5.33 5.84
N LEU A 351 -6.85 -4.72 6.98
CA LEU A 351 -8.24 -4.70 7.50
C LEU A 351 -8.89 -3.31 7.40
N GLN A 352 -8.14 -2.28 7.03
CA GLN A 352 -8.59 -0.88 7.05
C GLN A 352 -8.56 -0.18 5.68
N GLU A 353 -8.25 -0.90 4.60
CA GLU A 353 -8.44 -0.38 3.24
C GLU A 353 -9.94 -0.22 2.93
N ALA A 354 -10.27 0.79 2.13
CA ALA A 354 -11.65 1.01 1.69
C ALA A 354 -12.13 -0.21 0.91
N ALA A 355 -13.40 -0.61 1.12
CA ALA A 355 -13.97 -1.76 0.45
C ALA A 355 -13.96 -1.56 -1.06
N THR A 356 -13.46 -2.54 -1.80
CA THR A 356 -13.45 -2.50 -3.27
C THR A 356 -14.86 -2.78 -3.83
N ARG A 357 -15.14 -2.35 -5.06
CA ARG A 357 -16.39 -2.72 -5.75
C ARG A 357 -16.53 -4.23 -5.91
N ALA A 358 -15.42 -4.94 -6.15
CA ALA A 358 -15.42 -6.41 -6.11
C ALA A 358 -15.92 -6.95 -4.76
N GLN A 359 -15.39 -6.44 -3.64
CA GLN A 359 -15.87 -6.81 -2.29
C GLN A 359 -17.33 -6.42 -2.06
N LEU A 360 -17.78 -5.26 -2.55
CA LEU A 360 -19.19 -4.83 -2.46
C LEU A 360 -20.15 -5.80 -3.18
N ARG A 361 -19.78 -6.26 -4.39
CA ARG A 361 -20.56 -7.26 -5.13
C ARG A 361 -20.66 -8.57 -4.36
N GLU A 362 -19.56 -9.02 -3.78
CA GLU A 362 -19.52 -10.22 -2.94
C GLU A 362 -20.42 -10.06 -1.70
N LEU A 363 -20.29 -8.96 -0.96
CA LEU A 363 -21.14 -8.65 0.19
C LEU A 363 -22.62 -8.65 -0.18
N ALA A 364 -23.00 -8.03 -1.29
CA ALA A 364 -24.38 -8.02 -1.78
C ALA A 364 -24.89 -9.44 -2.10
N SER A 365 -24.06 -10.27 -2.73
CA SER A 365 -24.40 -11.64 -3.10
C SER A 365 -24.65 -12.57 -1.91
N TYR A 366 -23.92 -12.36 -0.80
CA TYR A 366 -24.07 -13.11 0.46
C TYR A 366 -25.07 -12.46 1.43
N THR A 367 -25.71 -11.35 1.06
CA THR A 367 -26.69 -10.68 1.93
C THR A 367 -28.09 -11.21 1.70
N ALA A 368 -28.62 -11.94 2.68
CA ALA A 368 -29.95 -12.55 2.61
C ALA A 368 -31.10 -11.53 2.71
N CYS A 369 -30.88 -10.41 3.40
CA CYS A 369 -31.87 -9.36 3.61
C CYS A 369 -32.03 -8.48 2.34
N PRO A 370 -33.17 -8.50 1.64
CA PRO A 370 -33.34 -7.74 0.39
C PRO A 370 -33.08 -6.23 0.47
N PRO A 371 -33.52 -5.48 1.52
CA PRO A 371 -33.20 -4.05 1.61
C PRO A 371 -31.70 -3.80 1.80
N HIS A 372 -31.01 -4.55 2.67
CA HIS A 372 -29.55 -4.39 2.86
C HIS A 372 -28.77 -4.74 1.60
N ARG A 373 -29.20 -5.78 0.87
CA ARG A 373 -28.60 -6.12 -0.43
C ARG A 373 -28.72 -4.96 -1.43
N ARG A 374 -29.91 -4.34 -1.54
CA ARG A 374 -30.09 -3.17 -2.42
C ARG A 374 -29.25 -1.98 -2.00
N GLU A 375 -29.09 -1.75 -0.69
CA GLU A 375 -28.20 -0.71 -0.19
C GLU A 375 -26.74 -0.96 -0.60
N LEU A 376 -26.23 -2.19 -0.44
CA LEU A 376 -24.90 -2.60 -0.89
C LEU A 376 -24.73 -2.47 -2.41
N GLU A 377 -25.70 -2.95 -3.20
CA GLU A 377 -25.70 -2.80 -4.66
C GLU A 377 -25.69 -1.32 -5.07
N SER A 378 -26.39 -0.46 -4.34
CA SER A 378 -26.39 0.99 -4.61
C SER A 378 -25.05 1.67 -4.34
N LEU A 379 -24.18 1.09 -3.50
CA LEU A 379 -22.83 1.61 -3.27
C LEU A 379 -21.90 1.36 -4.47
N LEU A 380 -22.31 0.55 -5.45
CA LEU A 380 -21.55 0.34 -6.69
C LEU A 380 -21.68 1.51 -7.67
N ASP A 381 -22.72 2.36 -7.51
CA ASP A 381 -22.89 3.58 -8.29
C ASP A 381 -21.66 4.49 -8.09
N GLU A 382 -21.06 4.98 -9.19
CA GLU A 382 -19.77 5.69 -9.18
C GLU A 382 -19.69 6.82 -8.15
N ASP A 383 -20.63 7.77 -8.20
CA ASP A 383 -20.66 8.91 -7.27
C ASP A 383 -20.82 8.49 -5.80
N LYS A 384 -21.66 7.49 -5.54
CA LYS A 384 -21.88 7.00 -4.18
C LYS A 384 -20.68 6.24 -3.67
N TYR A 385 -20.05 5.41 -4.50
CA TYR A 385 -18.83 4.70 -4.12
C TYR A 385 -17.75 5.67 -3.65
N VAL A 386 -17.49 6.71 -4.45
CA VAL A 386 -16.47 7.72 -4.12
C VAL A 386 -16.79 8.43 -2.81
N VAL A 387 -18.02 8.87 -2.61
CA VAL A 387 -18.42 9.68 -1.45
C VAL A 387 -18.62 8.85 -0.19
N GLU A 388 -19.30 7.71 -0.29
CA GLU A 388 -19.73 6.90 0.85
C GLU A 388 -18.73 5.80 1.24
N VAL A 389 -17.88 5.36 0.31
CA VAL A 389 -16.92 4.27 0.55
C VAL A 389 -15.48 4.77 0.50
N LEU A 390 -15.01 5.29 -0.65
CA LEU A 390 -13.59 5.68 -0.82
C LEU A 390 -13.18 6.83 0.12
N ARG A 391 -13.86 7.98 0.04
CA ARG A 391 -13.51 9.18 0.85
C ARG A 391 -13.68 8.94 2.34
N LYS A 392 -14.67 8.13 2.72
CA LYS A 392 -14.93 7.75 4.11
C LYS A 392 -14.07 6.58 4.58
N ARG A 393 -13.32 5.94 3.67
CA ARG A 393 -12.52 4.73 3.90
C ARG A 393 -13.30 3.63 4.62
N VAL A 394 -14.53 3.38 4.19
CA VAL A 394 -15.36 2.32 4.78
C VAL A 394 -14.83 0.97 4.32
N SER A 395 -14.35 0.15 5.24
CA SER A 395 -13.74 -1.15 4.95
C SER A 395 -14.79 -2.26 4.73
N MET A 396 -14.37 -3.38 4.13
CA MET A 396 -15.22 -4.58 4.02
C MET A 396 -15.69 -5.07 5.40
N LEU A 397 -14.82 -4.98 6.42
CA LEU A 397 -15.17 -5.35 7.80
C LEU A 397 -16.24 -4.42 8.38
N ASP A 398 -16.12 -3.11 8.16
CA ASP A 398 -17.15 -2.14 8.59
C ASP A 398 -18.52 -2.47 7.99
N LEU A 399 -18.57 -2.84 6.71
CA LEU A 399 -19.81 -3.20 6.03
C LEU A 399 -20.37 -4.53 6.51
N LEU A 400 -19.52 -5.52 6.79
CA LEU A 400 -19.93 -6.80 7.36
C LEU A 400 -20.55 -6.64 8.75
N GLU A 401 -20.00 -5.75 9.57
CA GLU A 401 -20.55 -5.41 10.89
C GLU A 401 -21.84 -4.60 10.77
N LYS A 402 -21.91 -3.64 9.84
CA LYS A 402 -23.12 -2.85 9.58
C LYS A 402 -24.28 -3.71 9.08
N TYR A 403 -24.01 -4.65 8.17
CA TYR A 403 -25.02 -5.52 7.56
C TYR A 403 -24.92 -6.94 8.12
N GLU A 404 -25.41 -7.15 9.35
CA GLU A 404 -25.37 -8.45 10.05
C GLU A 404 -26.03 -9.61 9.26
N ALA A 405 -26.97 -9.30 8.35
CA ALA A 405 -27.63 -10.27 7.47
C ALA A 405 -26.77 -10.78 6.30
N CYS A 406 -25.54 -10.26 6.16
CA CYS A 406 -24.54 -10.81 5.25
C CYS A 406 -23.98 -12.11 5.85
N GLU A 407 -24.19 -13.23 5.18
CA GLU A 407 -23.73 -14.56 5.63
C GLU A 407 -22.47 -14.99 4.86
N MET A 408 -21.59 -14.04 4.54
CA MET A 408 -20.33 -14.31 3.85
C MET A 408 -19.51 -15.36 4.63
N PRO A 409 -19.09 -16.47 3.99
CA PRO A 409 -18.22 -17.45 4.62
C PRO A 409 -16.87 -16.85 5.00
N PHE A 410 -16.28 -17.35 6.09
CA PHE A 410 -14.99 -16.89 6.61
C PHE A 410 -13.87 -17.01 5.57
N GLU A 411 -13.84 -18.12 4.84
CA GLU A 411 -12.84 -18.44 3.83
C GLU A 411 -12.88 -17.42 2.70
N ARG A 412 -14.10 -17.04 2.29
CA ARG A 412 -14.30 -16.04 1.24
C ARG A 412 -13.90 -14.65 1.70
N PHE A 413 -14.23 -14.28 2.94
CA PHE A 413 -13.77 -13.04 3.53
C PHE A 413 -12.24 -12.96 3.54
N LEU A 414 -11.56 -14.02 4.00
CA LEU A 414 -10.11 -14.07 4.06
C LEU A 414 -9.46 -13.99 2.66
N GLU A 415 -10.03 -14.69 1.68
CA GLU A 415 -9.57 -14.66 0.28
C GLU A 415 -9.66 -13.26 -0.35
N LEU A 416 -10.64 -12.47 0.05
CA LEU A 416 -10.89 -11.13 -0.47
C LEU A 416 -10.03 -10.04 0.18
N LEU A 417 -9.32 -10.32 1.28
CA LEU A 417 -8.50 -9.34 1.96
C LEU A 417 -7.16 -9.13 1.22
N PRO A 418 -6.73 -7.87 1.01
CA PRO A 418 -5.42 -7.59 0.46
C PRO A 418 -4.31 -7.89 1.47
N PRO A 419 -3.05 -8.11 1.00
CA PRO A 419 -1.91 -8.30 1.88
C PRO A 419 -1.62 -7.06 2.72
N LEU A 420 -1.15 -7.27 3.94
CA LEU A 420 -0.60 -6.19 4.75
C LEU A 420 0.70 -5.67 4.13
N LYS A 421 0.82 -4.36 3.94
CA LYS A 421 2.00 -3.75 3.26
C LYS A 421 3.03 -3.24 4.26
N ALA A 422 4.32 -3.29 3.90
CA ALA A 422 5.36 -2.56 4.62
C ALA A 422 5.16 -1.03 4.50
N ARG A 423 5.57 -0.28 5.51
CA ARG A 423 5.55 1.20 5.50
C ARG A 423 6.96 1.75 5.60
N TYR A 424 7.28 2.70 4.75
CA TYR A 424 8.61 3.29 4.62
C TYR A 424 8.69 4.59 5.41
N TYR A 425 9.84 4.81 6.05
CA TYR A 425 10.14 6.02 6.80
C TYR A 425 11.54 6.51 6.43
N SER A 426 11.70 7.79 6.13
CA SER A 426 13.02 8.38 5.90
C SER A 426 13.86 8.28 7.17
N ILE A 427 15.05 7.70 7.05
CA ILE A 427 15.97 7.57 8.17
C ILE A 427 16.43 8.97 8.58
N SER A 428 16.34 9.26 9.87
CA SER A 428 16.59 10.57 10.47
C SER A 428 17.87 10.66 11.29
N SER A 429 18.77 9.68 11.15
CA SER A 429 20.10 9.66 11.75
C SER A 429 21.18 9.54 10.68
N SER A 430 22.43 9.81 11.07
CA SER A 430 23.61 9.55 10.24
C SER A 430 24.41 8.35 10.79
N PRO A 431 24.82 7.41 9.93
CA PRO A 431 25.70 6.31 10.33
C PRO A 431 27.08 6.81 10.79
N ARG A 432 27.48 8.05 10.44
CA ARG A 432 28.71 8.70 10.93
C ARG A 432 28.67 9.01 12.42
N ILE A 433 27.47 9.17 12.98
CA ILE A 433 27.27 9.35 14.42
C ILE A 433 27.06 7.99 15.09
N GLN A 434 26.20 7.15 14.51
CA GLN A 434 25.89 5.81 15.03
C GLN A 434 25.64 4.82 13.89
N GLU A 435 26.68 4.08 13.51
CA GLU A 435 26.63 3.11 12.40
C GLU A 435 25.61 1.97 12.64
N LYS A 436 25.50 1.50 13.88
CA LYS A 436 24.66 0.35 14.25
C LYS A 436 23.26 0.74 14.71
N GLN A 437 22.84 1.99 14.54
CA GLN A 437 21.56 2.47 15.05
C GLN A 437 20.95 3.50 14.09
N ALA A 438 19.80 3.15 13.50
CA ALA A 438 19.03 4.05 12.69
C ALA A 438 17.93 4.72 13.53
N SER A 439 17.60 5.98 13.24
CA SER A 439 16.40 6.61 13.78
C SER A 439 15.38 6.92 12.70
N ILE A 440 14.09 6.94 13.04
CA ILE A 440 12.99 7.37 12.17
C ILE A 440 12.12 8.41 12.86
N THR A 441 11.43 9.24 12.07
CA THR A 441 10.51 10.27 12.58
C THR A 441 9.09 9.97 12.11
N VAL A 442 8.23 9.54 13.04
CA VAL A 442 6.92 8.95 12.71
C VAL A 442 5.79 9.86 13.17
N GLY A 443 5.09 10.50 12.22
CA GLY A 443 3.84 11.19 12.51
C GLY A 443 2.72 10.19 12.82
N VAL A 444 2.13 10.26 14.01
CA VAL A 444 1.09 9.31 14.44
C VAL A 444 -0.25 9.69 13.80
N VAL A 445 -0.85 8.73 13.08
CA VAL A 445 -2.14 8.90 12.41
C VAL A 445 -3.23 8.34 13.33
N LEU A 446 -3.85 9.23 14.08
CA LEU A 446 -4.87 8.91 15.08
C LEU A 446 -5.96 9.99 15.06
N GLY A 447 -7.22 9.58 15.02
CA GLY A 447 -8.36 10.50 15.11
C GLY A 447 -9.69 9.81 14.86
N PRO A 448 -10.81 10.55 14.85
CA PRO A 448 -12.11 9.99 14.50
C PRO A 448 -12.07 9.34 13.12
N ALA A 449 -12.67 8.16 12.97
CA ALA A 449 -12.73 7.51 11.68
C ALA A 449 -13.60 8.31 10.70
N TRP A 450 -13.13 8.47 9.45
CA TRP A 450 -13.89 9.17 8.40
C TRP A 450 -15.21 8.47 8.06
N SER A 451 -15.30 7.16 8.34
CA SER A 451 -16.52 6.36 8.24
C SER A 451 -17.57 6.75 9.29
N GLY A 452 -17.20 7.53 10.31
CA GLY A 452 -18.01 7.85 11.48
C GLY A 452 -18.05 6.72 12.52
N MET A 453 -17.36 5.59 12.27
CA MET A 453 -17.37 4.42 13.15
C MET A 453 -16.11 4.35 14.00
N GLY A 454 -16.17 4.98 15.17
CA GLY A 454 -15.10 4.92 16.17
C GLY A 454 -13.87 5.76 15.81
N GLU A 455 -12.69 5.21 16.08
CA GLU A 455 -11.40 5.87 15.92
C GLU A 455 -10.59 5.17 14.83
N TYR A 456 -10.00 5.94 13.92
CA TYR A 456 -9.06 5.43 12.94
C TYR A 456 -7.64 5.48 13.47
N ARG A 457 -6.97 4.33 13.38
CA ARG A 457 -5.57 4.15 13.77
C ARG A 457 -4.77 3.69 12.56
N GLY A 458 -3.92 4.56 12.03
CA GLY A 458 -2.97 4.16 11.00
C GLY A 458 -2.13 2.99 11.51
N VAL A 459 -2.14 1.87 10.76
CA VAL A 459 -1.57 0.58 11.20
C VAL A 459 -0.13 0.75 11.67
N ALA A 460 0.76 1.21 10.79
CA ALA A 460 2.19 1.29 11.09
C ALA A 460 2.55 2.36 12.11
N SER A 461 1.94 3.55 12.01
CA SER A 461 2.29 4.66 12.91
C SER A 461 1.84 4.41 14.35
N ASN A 462 0.68 3.78 14.57
CA ASN A 462 0.25 3.39 15.92
C ASN A 462 0.97 2.14 16.43
N TYR A 463 1.27 1.18 15.55
CA TYR A 463 2.13 0.05 15.89
C TYR A 463 3.47 0.53 16.46
N LEU A 464 4.16 1.40 15.72
CA LEU A 464 5.44 2.01 16.12
C LEU A 464 5.30 2.91 17.36
N ALA A 465 4.26 3.75 17.43
CA ALA A 465 4.07 4.63 18.59
C ALA A 465 3.82 3.91 19.91
N SER A 466 3.35 2.65 19.83
CA SER A 466 3.12 1.77 20.98
C SER A 466 4.33 0.92 21.39
N ARG A 467 5.44 0.94 20.64
CA ARG A 467 6.63 0.16 20.98
C ARG A 467 7.40 0.80 22.12
N GLU A 468 7.89 -0.02 23.03
CA GLU A 468 8.80 0.38 24.11
C GLU A 468 10.23 -0.05 23.81
N ALA A 469 11.20 0.48 24.58
CA ALA A 469 12.58 0.02 24.48
C ALA A 469 12.66 -1.48 24.80
N GLY A 470 13.37 -2.25 23.97
CA GLY A 470 13.45 -3.70 24.05
C GLY A 470 12.42 -4.45 23.21
N ASP A 471 11.40 -3.77 22.66
CA ASP A 471 10.46 -4.42 21.74
C ASP A 471 11.12 -4.73 20.39
N SER A 472 10.74 -5.88 19.81
CA SER A 472 11.19 -6.26 18.46
C SER A 472 10.22 -5.76 17.38
N ILE A 473 10.78 -5.26 16.28
CA ILE A 473 10.08 -4.94 15.04
C ILE A 473 10.71 -5.70 13.86
N LEU A 474 9.91 -5.92 12.81
CA LEU A 474 10.42 -6.41 11.52
C LEU A 474 10.70 -5.23 10.61
N MET A 475 11.95 -5.14 10.12
CA MET A 475 12.40 -4.03 9.31
C MET A 475 13.35 -4.46 8.19
N PHE A 476 13.54 -3.57 7.23
CA PHE A 476 14.57 -3.63 6.20
C PHE A 476 14.99 -2.21 5.82
N VAL A 477 16.19 -2.07 5.25
CA VAL A 477 16.69 -0.78 4.73
C VAL A 477 16.54 -0.78 3.21
N ARG A 478 16.16 0.36 2.64
CA ARG A 478 16.05 0.53 1.19
C ARG A 478 16.55 1.91 0.79
N THR A 479 17.47 1.94 -0.17
CA THR A 479 17.92 3.19 -0.78
C THR A 479 16.92 3.65 -1.84
N PRO A 480 16.43 4.90 -1.77
CA PRO A 480 15.52 5.43 -2.79
C PRO A 480 16.20 5.65 -4.14
N GLU A 481 15.45 5.40 -5.21
CA GLU A 481 15.91 5.63 -6.60
C GLU A 481 16.26 7.08 -6.89
N SER A 482 15.67 8.04 -6.16
CA SER A 482 15.98 9.47 -6.30
C SER A 482 17.41 9.82 -5.84
N LYS A 483 18.18 8.86 -5.29
CA LYS A 483 19.50 9.07 -4.71
C LYS A 483 19.50 10.27 -3.77
N PHE A 484 18.58 10.26 -2.81
CA PHE A 484 18.36 11.35 -1.86
C PHE A 484 19.50 11.43 -0.83
N GLN A 485 20.74 11.58 -1.27
CA GLN A 485 21.95 11.52 -0.46
C GLN A 485 22.66 12.88 -0.49
N PRO A 486 23.42 13.25 0.57
CA PRO A 486 24.20 14.48 0.54
C PRO A 486 25.29 14.42 -0.55
N PRO A 487 25.77 15.57 -1.06
CA PRO A 487 26.84 15.60 -2.05
C PRO A 487 28.12 14.94 -1.51
N ALA A 488 28.85 14.23 -2.38
CA ALA A 488 30.09 13.57 -2.00
C ALA A 488 31.17 14.56 -1.53
N ASP A 489 31.20 15.77 -2.10
CA ASP A 489 32.05 16.86 -1.62
C ASP A 489 31.30 17.69 -0.56
N PRO A 490 31.75 17.68 0.71
CA PRO A 490 31.10 18.43 1.79
C PRO A 490 31.17 19.94 1.61
N ALA A 491 32.06 20.45 0.74
CA ALA A 491 32.13 21.87 0.38
C ALA A 491 31.00 22.31 -0.56
N THR A 492 30.25 21.38 -1.15
CA THR A 492 29.10 21.69 -2.01
C THR A 492 27.94 22.24 -1.17
N PRO A 493 27.36 23.40 -1.53
CA PRO A 493 26.23 23.93 -0.78
C PRO A 493 24.96 23.08 -0.92
N ILE A 494 24.10 23.10 0.09
CA ILE A 494 22.84 22.36 0.09
C ILE A 494 21.65 23.23 0.54
N ILE A 495 20.52 23.07 -0.14
CA ILE A 495 19.25 23.70 0.19
C ILE A 495 18.26 22.58 0.52
N MET A 496 17.76 22.57 1.74
CA MET A 496 16.86 21.54 2.28
C MET A 496 15.50 22.15 2.56
N VAL A 497 14.43 21.54 2.07
CA VAL A 497 13.04 22.00 2.28
C VAL A 497 12.22 20.85 2.85
N GLY A 498 11.85 20.96 4.12
CA GLY A 498 11.28 19.82 4.87
C GLY A 498 10.34 20.21 6.00
N PRO A 499 9.10 20.63 5.71
CA PRO A 499 8.13 20.93 6.76
C PRO A 499 7.60 19.65 7.45
N GLY A 500 7.28 19.77 8.75
CA GLY A 500 6.75 18.67 9.55
C GLY A 500 7.71 17.49 9.60
N THR A 501 7.22 16.28 9.36
CA THR A 501 8.05 15.06 9.29
C THR A 501 9.00 15.04 8.09
N GLY A 502 8.85 15.95 7.12
CA GLY A 502 9.81 16.16 6.03
C GLY A 502 11.22 16.58 6.51
N VAL A 503 11.37 16.98 7.79
CA VAL A 503 12.68 17.24 8.39
C VAL A 503 13.50 15.98 8.65
N ALA A 504 12.87 14.80 8.59
CA ALA A 504 13.48 13.52 8.96
C ALA A 504 14.85 13.28 8.31
N PRO A 505 14.98 13.20 6.96
CA PRO A 505 16.29 12.93 6.35
C PRO A 505 17.29 14.07 6.59
N PHE A 506 16.81 15.31 6.69
CA PHE A 506 17.67 16.47 6.93
C PHE A 506 18.30 16.45 8.32
N ARG A 507 17.66 15.86 9.32
CA ARG A 507 18.33 15.60 10.60
C ARG A 507 19.56 14.71 10.40
N GLY A 508 19.46 13.64 9.60
CA GLY A 508 20.59 12.79 9.24
C GLY A 508 21.68 13.57 8.49
N PHE A 509 21.30 14.39 7.50
CA PHE A 509 22.26 15.21 6.75
C PHE A 509 23.02 16.18 7.66
N LEU A 510 22.33 16.83 8.60
CA LEU A 510 22.94 17.77 9.54
C LEU A 510 23.88 17.07 10.53
N GLN A 511 23.52 15.87 10.98
CA GLN A 511 24.41 15.03 11.79
C GLN A 511 25.68 14.63 11.03
N ALA A 512 25.55 14.23 9.77
CA ALA A 512 26.68 13.91 8.91
C ALA A 512 27.62 15.11 8.72
N ARG A 513 27.05 16.29 8.47
CA ARG A 513 27.79 17.55 8.35
C ARG A 513 28.51 17.91 9.65
N GLN A 514 27.86 17.75 10.80
CA GLN A 514 28.51 17.97 12.09
C GLN A 514 29.71 17.04 12.29
N ALA A 515 29.58 15.75 11.98
CA ALA A 515 30.69 14.80 12.05
C ALA A 515 31.86 15.22 11.13
N LEU A 516 31.56 15.61 9.89
CA LEU A 516 32.56 16.09 8.92
C LEU A 516 33.25 17.38 9.39
N GLN A 517 32.53 18.31 10.02
CA GLN A 517 33.14 19.50 10.62
C GLN A 517 34.11 19.12 11.74
N GLN A 518 33.74 18.17 12.60
CA GLN A 518 34.58 17.67 13.69
C GLN A 518 35.84 16.95 13.17
N GLU A 519 35.75 16.30 11.99
CA GLU A 519 36.89 15.75 11.25
C GLU A 519 37.77 16.84 10.58
N GLY A 520 37.41 18.12 10.68
CA GLY A 520 38.16 19.24 10.10
C GLY A 520 37.90 19.45 8.61
N LYS A 521 36.82 18.91 8.04
CA LYS A 521 36.43 19.16 6.66
C LYS A 521 35.81 20.55 6.51
N SER A 522 36.10 21.20 5.37
CA SER A 522 35.40 22.43 4.98
C SER A 522 33.98 22.10 4.56
N LEU A 523 33.01 22.82 5.10
CA LEU A 523 31.60 22.65 4.75
C LEU A 523 31.13 23.78 3.82
N GLY A 524 30.35 23.42 2.81
CA GLY A 524 29.59 24.37 2.00
C GLY A 524 28.43 24.96 2.78
N GLN A 525 27.84 26.04 2.27
CA GLN A 525 26.66 26.64 2.91
C GLN A 525 25.49 25.64 2.95
N ALA A 526 24.80 25.54 4.08
CA ALA A 526 23.58 24.74 4.19
C ALA A 526 22.43 25.59 4.70
N ILE A 527 21.29 25.50 4.01
CA ILE A 527 20.06 26.21 4.39
C ILE A 527 18.94 25.19 4.55
N LEU A 528 18.21 25.25 5.67
CA LEU A 528 17.01 24.47 5.93
C LEU A 528 15.79 25.37 5.99
N TYR A 529 14.84 25.18 5.09
CA TYR A 529 13.49 25.73 5.17
C TYR A 529 12.59 24.72 5.88
N TYR A 530 12.37 24.98 7.18
CA TYR A 530 11.53 24.16 8.05
C TYR A 530 10.16 24.79 8.22
N GLY A 531 9.12 23.98 8.43
CA GLY A 531 7.77 24.47 8.67
C GLY A 531 7.01 23.62 9.68
N CYS A 532 6.26 24.26 10.56
CA CYS A 532 5.39 23.62 11.55
C CYS A 532 4.12 24.46 11.79
N ARG A 533 3.21 24.02 12.65
CA ARG A 533 2.01 24.81 12.98
C ARG A 533 2.37 25.95 13.89
N ASN A 534 3.09 25.66 14.96
CA ASN A 534 3.56 26.60 15.96
C ASN A 534 4.70 25.96 16.74
N GLU A 535 5.14 26.61 17.81
CA GLU A 535 6.24 26.15 18.64
C GLU A 535 5.97 24.77 19.29
N ALA A 536 4.70 24.36 19.45
CA ALA A 536 4.35 23.11 20.10
C ALA A 536 4.63 21.86 19.24
N ASP A 537 4.68 22.00 17.91
CA ASP A 537 5.03 20.91 16.98
C ASP A 537 6.35 21.14 16.24
N TYR A 538 7.23 21.99 16.79
CA TYR A 538 8.59 22.20 16.31
C TYR A 538 9.46 20.97 16.62
N LEU A 539 9.60 20.08 15.64
CA LEU A 539 10.36 18.83 15.78
C LEU A 539 11.86 19.10 15.89
N TYR A 540 12.53 18.45 16.84
CA TYR A 540 13.99 18.53 17.05
C TYR A 540 14.51 19.95 17.31
N ARG A 541 13.70 20.82 17.92
CA ARG A 541 14.01 22.24 18.10
C ARG A 541 15.39 22.48 18.72
N GLU A 542 15.69 21.84 19.84
CA GLU A 542 16.94 22.08 20.58
C GLU A 542 18.16 21.60 19.79
N GLU A 543 18.02 20.53 18.99
CA GLU A 543 19.07 19.99 18.14
C GLU A 543 19.32 20.91 16.94
N LEU A 544 18.26 21.40 16.29
CA LEU A 544 18.35 22.37 15.19
C LEU A 544 18.94 23.71 15.64
N GLU A 545 18.54 24.22 16.80
CA GLU A 545 19.11 25.45 17.38
C GLU A 545 20.61 25.29 17.67
N ARG A 546 21.06 24.09 18.09
CA ARG A 546 22.49 23.79 18.27
C ARG A 546 23.24 23.74 16.95
N PHE A 547 22.69 23.10 15.91
CA PHE A 547 23.31 23.10 14.59
C PHE A 547 23.49 24.51 14.00
N VAL A 548 22.55 25.42 14.29
CA VAL A 548 22.69 26.84 13.92
C VAL A 548 23.84 27.50 14.68
N GLN A 549 23.94 27.27 16.00
CA GLN A 549 25.01 27.83 16.83
C GLN A 549 26.39 27.33 16.42
N ASP A 550 26.49 26.06 16.03
CA ASP A 550 27.73 25.41 15.58
C ASP A 550 28.10 25.76 14.11
N GLY A 551 27.29 26.59 13.44
CA GLY A 551 27.51 26.99 12.05
C GLY A 551 27.33 25.86 11.03
N ILE A 552 26.62 24.78 11.39
CA ILE A 552 26.35 23.64 10.52
C ILE A 552 25.33 23.99 9.42
N VAL A 553 24.34 24.83 9.77
CA VAL A 553 23.19 25.18 8.92
C VAL A 553 22.57 26.52 9.32
N THR A 554 21.96 27.21 8.35
CA THR A 554 21.01 28.30 8.61
C THR A 554 19.58 27.75 8.52
N VAL A 555 18.76 27.97 9.55
CA VAL A 555 17.36 27.50 9.56
C VAL A 555 16.39 28.67 9.39
N HIS A 556 15.54 28.60 8.39
CA HIS A 556 14.39 29.48 8.21
C HIS A 556 13.11 28.72 8.55
N THR A 557 12.33 29.23 9.50
CA THR A 557 11.12 28.56 9.99
C THR A 557 9.85 29.25 9.50
N ALA A 558 8.90 28.47 8.99
CA ALA A 558 7.55 28.90 8.66
C ALA A 558 6.52 28.38 9.69
N PHE A 559 5.77 29.26 10.33
CA PHE A 559 4.66 28.89 11.21
C PHE A 559 3.31 29.07 10.52
N SER A 560 2.54 27.98 10.40
CA SER A 560 1.26 27.99 9.69
C SER A 560 0.05 28.31 10.58
N ARG A 561 0.20 28.31 11.91
CA ARG A 561 -0.87 28.51 12.91
C ARG A 561 -0.36 29.19 14.18
N LYS A 562 0.61 30.09 14.06
CA LYS A 562 1.08 30.88 15.20
C LYS A 562 0.10 32.02 15.48
N GLU A 563 -0.28 32.15 16.74
CA GLU A 563 -1.26 33.15 17.17
C GLU A 563 -0.72 34.57 16.91
N GLY A 564 -1.55 35.44 16.34
CA GLY A 564 -1.19 36.82 16.01
C GLY A 564 -0.34 36.98 14.74
N GLU A 565 0.03 35.90 14.05
CA GLU A 565 0.81 35.93 12.81
C GLU A 565 0.00 35.41 11.60
N ALA A 566 0.36 35.90 10.41
CA ALA A 566 -0.23 35.40 9.17
C ALA A 566 0.22 33.95 8.90
N LYS A 567 -0.69 33.16 8.31
CA LYS A 567 -0.41 31.76 7.96
C LYS A 567 0.73 31.68 6.94
N THR A 568 1.87 31.16 7.39
CA THR A 568 3.10 31.10 6.61
C THR A 568 3.48 29.65 6.31
N TYR A 569 3.90 29.38 5.08
CA TYR A 569 4.44 28.08 4.64
C TYR A 569 5.87 28.26 4.12
N VAL A 570 6.60 27.15 3.95
CA VAL A 570 8.01 27.17 3.55
C VAL A 570 8.24 27.90 2.23
N GLN A 571 7.36 27.74 1.25
CA GLN A 571 7.46 28.43 -0.03
C GLN A 571 7.35 29.96 0.09
N HIS A 572 6.57 30.46 1.05
CA HIS A 572 6.48 31.90 1.30
C HIS A 572 7.79 32.46 1.86
N VAL A 573 8.46 31.68 2.72
CA VAL A 573 9.76 32.05 3.30
C VAL A 573 10.87 31.92 2.26
N MET A 574 10.82 30.92 1.39
CA MET A 574 11.75 30.78 0.26
C MET A 574 11.64 31.95 -0.71
N ALA A 575 10.43 32.41 -1.01
CA ALA A 575 10.22 33.57 -1.88
C ALA A 575 10.92 34.85 -1.38
N GLN A 576 11.11 34.99 -0.06
CA GLN A 576 11.83 36.11 0.54
C GLN A 576 13.36 36.02 0.34
N HIS A 577 13.87 34.83 0.04
CA HIS A 577 15.29 34.54 -0.17
C HIS A 577 15.57 34.09 -1.61
N ALA A 578 14.73 34.50 -2.56
CA ALA A 578 14.75 34.02 -3.94
C ALA A 578 16.13 34.23 -4.62
N GLU A 579 16.73 35.41 -4.47
CA GLU A 579 18.05 35.70 -5.06
C GLU A 579 19.13 34.76 -4.52
N GLN A 580 19.24 34.62 -3.19
CA GLN A 580 20.20 33.72 -2.56
C GLN A 580 20.03 32.26 -2.97
N ILE A 581 18.77 31.79 -3.09
CA ILE A 581 18.48 30.42 -3.53
C ILE A 581 19.02 30.20 -4.95
N ILE A 582 18.78 31.14 -5.86
CA ILE A 582 19.21 30.99 -7.26
C ILE A 582 20.73 31.12 -7.38
N GLU A 583 21.36 32.06 -6.68
CA GLU A 583 22.82 32.19 -6.64
C GLU A 583 23.51 30.88 -6.21
N LEU A 584 23.02 30.26 -5.13
CA LEU A 584 23.55 28.98 -4.67
C LEU A 584 23.37 27.87 -5.71
N LEU A 585 22.21 27.79 -6.36
CA LEU A 585 21.95 26.77 -7.38
C LEU A 585 22.81 26.99 -8.64
N ASP A 586 23.11 28.24 -9.00
CA ASP A 586 24.05 28.57 -10.07
C ASP A 586 25.49 28.18 -9.71
N GLU A 587 25.87 28.26 -8.42
CA GLU A 587 27.15 27.78 -7.88
C GLU A 587 27.21 26.24 -7.73
N GLY A 588 26.15 25.52 -8.10
CA GLY A 588 26.10 24.06 -8.08
C GLY A 588 25.58 23.46 -6.78
N ALA A 589 24.88 24.24 -5.96
CA ALA A 589 24.20 23.73 -4.78
C ALA A 589 23.19 22.63 -5.13
N HIS A 590 22.98 21.71 -4.19
CA HIS A 590 21.96 20.67 -4.34
C HIS A 590 20.68 21.07 -3.60
N LEU A 591 19.54 20.91 -4.28
CA LEU A 591 18.19 21.13 -3.75
C LEU A 591 17.56 19.81 -3.34
N TYR A 592 17.04 19.76 -2.11
CA TYR A 592 16.35 18.61 -1.57
C TYR A 592 14.97 19.02 -1.04
N ILE A 593 13.93 18.31 -1.48
CA ILE A 593 12.55 18.50 -0.98
C ILE A 593 12.09 17.19 -0.34
N CYS A 594 11.63 17.26 0.91
CA CYS A 594 11.10 16.10 1.62
C CYS A 594 9.77 16.43 2.32
N GLY A 595 8.80 15.52 2.28
CA GLY A 595 7.49 15.69 2.91
C GLY A 595 6.30 15.46 1.98
N ASP A 596 5.29 16.33 2.07
CA ASP A 596 4.03 16.16 1.33
C ASP A 596 4.22 16.36 -0.19
N GLY A 597 4.02 15.29 -0.95
CA GLY A 597 4.08 15.28 -2.41
C GLY A 597 2.84 15.87 -3.09
N SER A 598 1.70 15.96 -2.39
CA SER A 598 0.43 16.38 -3.00
C SER A 598 0.27 17.89 -3.13
N LYS A 599 0.79 18.67 -2.17
CA LYS A 599 0.66 20.14 -2.17
C LYS A 599 2.00 20.82 -1.95
N MET A 600 2.73 20.43 -0.92
CA MET A 600 3.96 21.12 -0.53
C MET A 600 5.04 21.08 -1.61
N ALA A 601 5.34 19.90 -2.16
CA ALA A 601 6.39 19.79 -3.17
C ALA A 601 6.07 20.58 -4.47
N PRO A 602 4.86 20.48 -5.05
CA PRO A 602 4.47 21.33 -6.18
C PRO A 602 4.59 22.84 -5.91
N ASP A 603 4.17 23.31 -4.73
CA ASP A 603 4.24 24.72 -4.35
C ASP A 603 5.69 25.22 -4.22
N VAL A 604 6.58 24.38 -3.67
CA VAL A 604 8.01 24.68 -3.55
C VAL A 604 8.66 24.73 -4.92
N GLU A 605 8.41 23.74 -5.78
CA GLU A 605 8.94 23.73 -7.15
C GLU A 605 8.48 24.95 -7.94
N ALA A 606 7.19 25.31 -7.85
CA ALA A 606 6.66 26.51 -8.49
C ALA A 606 7.37 27.78 -8.00
N THR A 607 7.65 27.87 -6.71
CA THR A 607 8.38 28.99 -6.10
C THR A 607 9.81 29.07 -6.59
N VAL A 608 10.52 27.94 -6.68
CA VAL A 608 11.90 27.90 -7.20
C VAL A 608 11.93 28.28 -8.69
N ARG A 609 10.99 27.79 -9.51
CA ARG A 609 10.87 28.21 -10.92
C ARG A 609 10.58 29.70 -11.05
N GLN A 610 9.69 30.24 -10.21
CA GLN A 610 9.39 31.67 -10.22
C GLN A 610 10.60 32.52 -9.80
N ALA A 611 11.36 32.06 -8.79
CA ALA A 611 12.60 32.71 -8.40
C ALA A 611 13.60 32.74 -9.56
N PHE A 612 13.80 31.61 -10.26
CA PHE A 612 14.69 31.53 -11.41
C PHE A 612 14.28 32.47 -12.55
N GLN A 613 12.98 32.51 -12.89
CA GLN A 613 12.44 33.45 -13.88
C GLN A 613 12.73 34.90 -13.52
N ASN A 614 12.56 35.27 -12.26
CA ASN A 614 12.75 36.65 -11.81
C ASN A 614 14.23 37.06 -11.81
N VAL A 615 15.11 36.19 -11.33
CA VAL A 615 16.56 36.47 -11.21
C VAL A 615 17.22 36.50 -12.58
N HIS A 616 16.96 35.50 -13.42
CA HIS A 616 17.58 35.37 -14.75
C HIS A 616 16.79 36.06 -15.88
N ARG A 617 15.59 36.58 -15.57
CA ARG A 617 14.69 37.27 -16.53
C ARG A 617 14.33 36.39 -17.74
N VAL A 618 14.05 35.12 -17.46
CA VAL A 618 13.67 34.11 -18.46
C VAL A 618 12.17 33.80 -18.40
N HIS A 619 11.66 33.14 -19.44
CA HIS A 619 10.27 32.68 -19.50
C HIS A 619 10.07 31.34 -18.75
N GLU A 620 8.81 31.02 -18.47
CA GLU A 620 8.41 29.84 -17.68
C GLU A 620 8.96 28.51 -18.22
N GLU A 621 8.94 28.31 -19.54
CA GLU A 621 9.45 27.08 -20.16
C GLU A 621 10.96 26.87 -19.92
N GLU A 622 11.74 27.95 -19.92
CA GLU A 622 13.18 27.86 -19.65
C GLU A 622 13.45 27.51 -18.18
N ALA A 623 12.66 28.07 -17.25
CA ALA A 623 12.75 27.71 -15.84
C ALA A 623 12.33 26.26 -15.57
N LYS A 624 11.35 25.75 -16.32
CA LYS A 624 10.94 24.34 -16.25
C LYS A 624 12.06 23.41 -16.72
N HIS A 625 12.62 23.65 -17.90
CA HIS A 625 13.75 22.87 -18.42
C HIS A 625 14.99 22.96 -17.52
N TRP A 626 15.25 24.12 -16.91
CA TRP A 626 16.34 24.29 -15.96
C TRP A 626 16.16 23.38 -14.73
N LEU A 627 14.96 23.32 -14.15
CA LEU A 627 14.69 22.48 -12.99
C LEU A 627 14.76 20.98 -13.34
N GLU A 628 14.23 20.59 -14.50
CA GLU A 628 14.33 19.22 -15.04
C GLU A 628 15.81 18.81 -15.24
N ARG A 629 16.63 19.73 -15.75
CA ARG A 629 18.07 19.50 -15.90
C ARG A 629 18.77 19.34 -14.54
N LEU A 630 18.44 20.15 -13.53
CA LEU A 630 18.99 19.94 -12.17
C LEU A 630 18.63 18.56 -11.62
N GLN A 631 17.41 18.09 -11.88
CA GLN A 631 16.99 16.74 -11.47
C GLN A 631 17.77 15.66 -12.22
N ALA A 632 17.95 15.81 -13.54
CA ALA A 632 18.73 14.88 -14.37
C ALA A 632 20.22 14.84 -13.98
N GLU A 633 20.78 15.98 -13.57
CA GLU A 633 22.16 16.10 -13.07
C GLU A 633 22.33 15.57 -11.62
N GLY A 634 21.25 15.15 -10.95
CA GLY A 634 21.29 14.71 -9.54
C GLY A 634 21.44 15.84 -8.53
N LYS A 635 21.34 17.10 -8.96
CA LYS A 635 21.41 18.29 -8.10
C LYS A 635 20.05 18.68 -7.51
N PHE A 636 18.97 18.09 -7.98
CA PHE A 636 17.64 18.23 -7.39
C PHE A 636 17.04 16.86 -7.10
N ALA A 637 16.83 16.55 -5.82
CA ALA A 637 16.27 15.29 -5.37
C ALA A 637 15.01 15.49 -4.52
N LYS A 638 14.10 14.53 -4.58
CA LYS A 638 12.83 14.53 -3.85
C LYS A 638 12.66 13.24 -3.07
N ASP A 639 12.21 13.39 -1.82
CA ASP A 639 11.74 12.31 -0.96
C ASP A 639 10.34 12.69 -0.46
N VAL A 640 9.36 12.53 -1.35
CA VAL A 640 8.00 13.01 -1.15
C VAL A 640 7.00 11.86 -1.16
N TRP A 641 6.00 11.97 -0.29
CA TRP A 641 4.93 10.98 -0.16
C TRP A 641 3.59 11.69 -0.02
N SER A 642 2.52 11.01 -0.41
CA SER A 642 1.16 11.43 -0.10
C SER A 642 0.75 10.85 1.27
N GLY A 643 0.31 11.73 2.17
CA GLY A 643 -0.42 11.31 3.36
C GLY A 643 -1.89 11.03 3.04
N LEU A 644 -2.59 10.33 3.95
CA LEU A 644 -4.04 10.26 3.95
C LEU A 644 -4.69 11.58 4.39
#